data_AF-A0A1M6XD47-F1
#
_entry.id   AF-A0A1M6XD47-F1
#
_cell.length_a   1.000
_cell.length_b   1.000
_cell.length_c   1.000
_cell.angle_alpha   90.00
_cell.angle_beta   90.00
_cell.angle_gamma   90.00
#
_symmetry.space_group_name_H-M   'P 1'
#
loop_
_entity.id
_entity.type
_entity.pdbx_description
1 polymer ?
#
loop_
_entity_poly.entity_id
_entity_poly.type
_entity_poly.pdbx_seq_one_letter_code
_entity_poly.pdbx_strand_id
1 'polypeptide(L)'
;MISFLKKFASLKVTCVLLVAFLLLTFWGTLGQAAAGNEGAALAADRFFGSYFLWVLGVVPLPAFKSLAVVGALHLIASMMYRMPKIFSRDESGKLVPSGWRNLGLYGMHIALLVLLVGSLVGSEFRQEYNGFAAAEKTITYYTVDDSLNTSAVEVGEGYPYFTFYKGQVDMFGVKVDLYTATYDPFKFVPYVFSVLFLLSLVFHYVVRVRPRRNVATQASGLPKAPLALLLVTAGLFCSPSAYAYELTEEEIEYERNRPSQDLILVGETYRPYDSFARGVLDDFSGRVTYKCLPADACQGKMPAWKVVDEIRFNYNYVNDRRLFKVLRADVQHALNIPESDRYVSYNQLKKYRNELEVYASRKNDYPATLEIQRLLKNVQLYEAIQQDAFPMRVDELYETKASTEVFYNNANFALIAFILAFLGCILAAVNSIFKKRSLDIAANFMAAATAATLTIAFVLRFYIAARPPLSSLYEIVLLVALLLEAFEFGAFLFCRKRTFSLIIPVTLMAAVLLFFAKFILEPGDLFQPIPAVLNSGVFLTLHVFTIALGFAGMILSGVVAHVALFRPTEARNKLLFGTLIFGAGFSILGTLLGGVWADYAWGRFWGFDPKECGALFVCLWAMLALHLRDGRLVNERTFALMNCFNVIITFLCWFGVNLLGVGLHSYGFQTGTVMWLGGFVLADSLIIFALSRQSYLITRNS
;
A
#
# COMPACT_ATOMS: atom_id res chain seq x y z
N MET A 1 1.04 -29.50 37.82
CA MET A 1 1.76 -29.05 36.60
C MET A 1 0.99 -29.28 35.29
N ILE A 2 0.58 -30.52 34.95
CA ILE A 2 -0.10 -30.84 33.66
C ILE A 2 -1.42 -30.06 33.46
N SER A 3 -2.23 -29.86 34.50
CA SER A 3 -3.48 -29.09 34.43
C SER A 3 -3.25 -27.62 34.06
N PHE A 4 -2.18 -27.01 34.58
CA PHE A 4 -1.78 -25.64 34.25
C PHE A 4 -1.35 -25.53 32.78
N LEU A 5 -0.48 -26.44 32.31
CA LEU A 5 -0.01 -26.44 30.92
C LEU A 5 -1.16 -26.62 29.91
N LYS A 6 -2.18 -27.42 30.23
CA LYS A 6 -3.39 -27.56 29.40
C LYS A 6 -4.22 -26.27 29.36
N LYS A 7 -4.36 -25.56 30.49
CA LYS A 7 -5.05 -24.25 30.53
C LYS A 7 -4.27 -23.19 29.77
N PHE A 8 -2.94 -23.19 29.93
CA PHE A 8 -2.04 -22.30 29.22
C PHE A 8 -2.14 -22.51 27.71
N ALA A 9 -2.06 -23.76 27.22
CA ALA A 9 -2.23 -24.15 25.82
C ALA A 9 -3.61 -23.83 25.19
N SER A 10 -4.57 -23.28 25.95
CA SER A 10 -5.93 -23.04 25.48
C SER A 10 -6.00 -21.99 24.37
N LEU A 11 -7.03 -22.08 23.53
CA LEU A 11 -7.24 -21.10 22.46
C LEU A 11 -7.58 -19.70 22.99
N LYS A 12 -8.15 -19.61 24.20
CA LYS A 12 -8.40 -18.35 24.89
C LYS A 12 -7.09 -17.59 25.10
N VAL A 13 -6.04 -18.28 25.55
CA VAL A 13 -4.70 -17.70 25.71
C VAL A 13 -4.11 -17.30 24.36
N THR A 14 -4.29 -18.10 23.29
CA THR A 14 -3.90 -17.67 21.93
C THR A 14 -4.55 -16.33 21.55
N CYS A 15 -5.85 -16.18 21.78
CA CYS A 15 -6.56 -14.95 21.42
C CYS A 15 -6.13 -13.76 22.28
N VAL A 16 -5.88 -13.96 23.58
CA VAL A 16 -5.34 -12.92 24.47
C VAL A 16 -3.96 -12.45 24.01
N LEU A 17 -3.08 -13.37 23.63
CA LEU A 17 -1.76 -13.03 23.09
C LEU A 17 -1.86 -12.27 21.76
N LEU A 18 -2.74 -12.70 20.85
CA LEU A 18 -2.98 -11.98 19.60
C LEU A 18 -3.49 -10.55 19.85
N VAL A 19 -4.40 -10.35 20.81
CA VAL A 19 -4.85 -9.01 21.22
C VAL A 19 -3.70 -8.19 21.80
N ALA A 20 -2.85 -8.78 22.64
CA ALA A 20 -1.69 -8.09 23.20
C ALA A 20 -0.72 -7.62 22.11
N PHE A 21 -0.37 -8.48 21.14
CA PHE A 21 0.45 -8.11 19.98
C PHE A 21 -0.22 -7.04 19.11
N LEU A 22 -1.54 -7.11 18.94
CA LEU A 22 -2.29 -6.15 18.14
C LEU A 22 -2.29 -4.75 18.78
N LEU A 23 -2.54 -4.67 20.09
CA LEU A 23 -2.47 -3.42 20.85
C LEU A 23 -1.06 -2.85 20.87
N LEU A 24 -0.05 -3.71 21.06
CA LEU A 24 1.35 -3.29 21.05
C LEU A 24 1.75 -2.72 19.68
N THR A 25 1.38 -3.39 18.59
CA THR A 25 1.62 -2.92 17.21
C THR A 25 0.95 -1.56 16.97
N PHE A 26 -0.31 -1.40 17.39
CA PHE A 26 -1.05 -0.15 17.23
C PHE A 26 -0.41 1.02 17.99
N TRP A 27 -0.17 0.85 19.29
CA TRP A 27 0.40 1.90 20.13
C TRP A 27 1.87 2.17 19.79
N GLY A 28 2.63 1.15 19.39
CA GLY A 28 4.00 1.32 18.89
C GLY A 28 4.05 2.15 17.62
N THR A 29 3.11 1.95 16.70
CA THR A 29 3.01 2.76 15.47
C THR A 29 2.67 4.21 15.78
N LEU A 30 1.69 4.46 16.66
CA LEU A 30 1.36 5.82 17.09
C LEU A 30 2.50 6.48 17.88
N GLY A 31 3.24 5.71 18.68
CA GLY A 31 4.42 6.17 19.39
C GLY A 31 5.53 6.65 18.43
N GLN A 32 5.74 5.93 17.32
CA GLN A 32 6.66 6.36 16.27
C GLN A 32 6.18 7.66 15.60
N ALA A 33 4.89 7.76 15.27
CA ALA A 33 4.33 8.97 14.68
C ALA A 33 4.45 10.19 15.63
N ALA A 34 4.21 9.99 16.92
CA ALA A 34 4.35 11.05 17.93
C ALA A 34 5.81 11.50 18.12
N ALA A 35 6.77 10.60 17.89
CA ALA A 35 8.20 10.90 18.01
C ALA A 35 8.78 11.63 16.78
N GLY A 36 8.04 11.73 15.68
CA GLY A 36 8.52 12.30 14.42
C GLY A 36 9.61 11.46 13.75
N ASN A 37 10.13 11.91 12.61
CA ASN A 37 11.13 11.14 11.83
C ASN A 37 12.42 10.89 12.61
N GLU A 38 12.89 11.88 13.38
CA GLU A 38 14.13 11.82 14.14
C GLU A 38 14.04 10.84 15.33
N GLY A 39 12.85 10.69 15.92
CA GLY A 39 12.61 9.81 17.08
C GLY A 39 11.95 8.47 16.75
N ALA A 40 11.51 8.24 15.51
CA ALA A 40 10.75 7.05 15.13
C ALA A 40 11.51 5.75 15.38
N ALA A 41 12.81 5.69 15.05
CA ALA A 41 13.61 4.49 15.29
C ALA A 41 13.76 4.16 16.79
N LEU A 42 13.98 5.18 17.63
CA LEU A 42 14.06 5.03 19.08
C LEU A 42 12.71 4.59 19.67
N ALA A 43 11.61 5.16 19.16
CA ALA A 43 10.27 4.75 19.54
C ALA A 43 10.01 3.29 19.14
N ALA A 44 10.38 2.89 17.92
CA ALA A 44 10.27 1.49 17.49
C ALA A 44 11.05 0.56 18.42
N ASP A 45 12.29 0.89 18.78
CA ASP A 45 13.11 0.08 19.69
C ASP A 45 12.49 -0.02 21.09
N ARG A 46 11.95 1.08 21.62
CA ARG A 46 11.24 1.09 22.90
C ARG A 46 10.07 0.10 22.94
N PHE A 47 9.29 -0.03 21.86
CA PHE A 47 8.14 -0.94 21.79
C PHE A 47 8.49 -2.36 21.38
N PHE A 48 9.42 -2.52 20.42
CA PHE A 48 9.67 -3.77 19.72
C PHE A 48 11.02 -4.41 20.05
N GLY A 49 12.03 -3.61 20.44
CA GLY A 49 13.35 -4.08 20.85
C GLY A 49 13.50 -4.34 22.36
N SER A 50 12.53 -3.94 23.17
CA SER A 50 12.59 -4.07 24.63
C SER A 50 11.80 -5.27 25.18
N TYR A 51 12.10 -5.66 26.42
CA TYR A 51 11.28 -6.59 27.22
C TYR A 51 10.15 -5.88 27.97
N PHE A 52 10.33 -4.62 28.35
CA PHE A 52 9.39 -3.87 29.16
C PHE A 52 9.16 -2.45 28.62
N LEU A 53 7.90 -2.06 28.61
CA LEU A 53 7.43 -0.71 28.29
C LEU A 53 7.05 0.00 29.58
N TRP A 54 7.70 1.11 29.87
CA TRP A 54 7.36 1.95 31.02
C TRP A 54 6.26 2.94 30.64
N VAL A 55 5.03 2.70 31.11
CA VAL A 55 3.89 3.59 30.94
C VAL A 55 3.83 4.56 32.12
N LEU A 56 3.66 5.85 31.81
CA LEU A 56 3.72 6.97 32.78
C LEU A 56 5.03 7.02 33.58
N GLY A 57 6.09 6.36 33.10
CA GLY A 57 7.39 6.29 33.77
C GLY A 57 7.44 5.35 34.99
N VAL A 58 6.33 4.69 35.36
CA VAL A 58 6.26 3.90 36.60
C VAL A 58 5.66 2.50 36.43
N VAL A 59 4.83 2.26 35.42
CA VAL A 59 4.18 0.95 35.23
C VAL A 59 4.91 0.16 34.14
N PRO A 60 5.63 -0.93 34.48
CA PRO A 60 6.23 -1.80 33.48
C PRO A 60 5.16 -2.71 32.88
N LEU A 61 4.91 -2.57 31.57
CA LEU A 61 4.10 -3.48 30.78
C LEU A 61 4.98 -4.38 29.91
N PRO A 62 4.55 -5.62 29.59
CA PRO A 62 5.27 -6.47 28.65
C PRO A 62 5.38 -5.80 27.27
N ALA A 63 6.60 -5.66 26.77
CA ALA A 63 6.88 -5.22 25.40
C ALA A 63 6.98 -6.43 24.45
N PHE A 64 7.39 -6.21 23.20
CA PHE A 64 7.37 -7.24 22.16
C PHE A 64 8.18 -8.48 22.55
N LYS A 65 9.41 -8.32 23.08
CA LYS A 65 10.25 -9.47 23.44
C LYS A 65 9.60 -10.33 24.53
N SER A 66 9.02 -9.73 25.56
CA SER A 66 8.30 -10.45 26.61
C SER A 66 7.08 -11.19 26.06
N LEU A 67 6.30 -10.55 25.19
CA LEU A 67 5.17 -11.21 24.52
C LEU A 67 5.64 -12.35 23.59
N ALA A 68 6.77 -12.20 22.91
CA ALA A 68 7.37 -13.23 22.07
C ALA A 68 7.81 -14.46 22.89
N VAL A 69 8.40 -14.25 24.07
CA VAL A 69 8.76 -15.35 24.99
C VAL A 69 7.50 -16.11 25.44
N VAL A 70 6.49 -15.38 25.95
CA VAL A 70 5.23 -16.00 26.39
C VAL A 70 4.53 -16.68 25.21
N GLY A 71 4.55 -16.06 24.03
CA GLY A 71 4.01 -16.59 22.79
C GLY A 71 4.68 -17.89 22.35
N ALA A 72 6.02 -17.96 22.40
CA ALA A 72 6.78 -19.16 22.07
C ALA A 72 6.48 -20.31 23.03
N LEU A 73 6.47 -20.04 24.34
CA LEU A 73 6.10 -21.04 25.36
C LEU A 73 4.67 -21.55 25.16
N HIS A 74 3.74 -20.63 24.86
CA HIS A 74 2.35 -20.95 24.59
C HIS A 74 2.20 -21.78 23.32
N LEU A 75 2.98 -21.49 22.28
CA LEU A 75 2.99 -22.21 21.01
C LEU A 75 3.45 -23.66 21.22
N ILE A 76 4.55 -23.86 21.96
CA ILE A 76 5.04 -25.18 22.36
C ILE A 76 3.96 -25.94 23.14
N ALA A 77 3.38 -25.32 24.17
CA ALA A 77 2.31 -25.93 24.95
C ALA A 77 1.09 -26.29 24.09
N SER A 78 0.70 -25.42 23.15
CA SER A 78 -0.39 -25.64 22.21
C SER A 78 -0.12 -26.83 21.30
N MET A 79 1.10 -26.95 20.77
CA MET A 79 1.51 -28.08 19.91
C MET A 79 1.53 -29.41 20.68
N MET A 80 1.89 -29.40 21.96
CA MET A 80 1.94 -30.59 22.81
C MET A 80 0.56 -31.05 23.29
N TYR A 81 -0.30 -30.11 23.70
CA TYR A 81 -1.51 -30.43 24.47
C TYR A 81 -2.84 -30.15 23.76
N ARG A 82 -2.87 -29.27 22.76
CA ARG A 82 -4.10 -28.85 22.07
C ARG A 82 -4.18 -29.36 20.63
N MET A 83 -3.09 -29.27 19.88
CA MET A 83 -3.11 -29.54 18.45
C MET A 83 -3.42 -31.01 18.13
N PRO A 84 -4.09 -31.29 17.00
CA PRO A 84 -4.43 -32.66 16.61
C PRO A 84 -3.17 -33.49 16.41
N LYS A 85 -3.00 -34.60 17.13
CA LYS A 85 -1.76 -35.38 17.09
C LYS A 85 -1.40 -35.83 15.67
N ILE A 86 -0.08 -35.91 15.41
CA ILE A 86 0.50 -36.47 14.18
C ILE A 86 0.65 -38.00 14.28
N PHE A 87 0.73 -38.51 15.51
CA PHE A 87 0.82 -39.94 15.81
C PHE A 87 -0.26 -40.33 16.82
N SER A 88 -0.99 -41.40 16.53
CA SER A 88 -1.90 -42.07 17.46
C SER A 88 -1.23 -43.32 18.00
N ARG A 89 -1.60 -43.78 19.20
CA ARG A 89 -1.21 -45.13 19.64
C ARG A 89 -2.26 -46.12 19.15
N ASP A 90 -1.82 -47.23 18.57
CA ASP A 90 -2.70 -48.36 18.27
C ASP A 90 -3.09 -49.10 19.56
N GLU A 91 -3.94 -50.13 19.42
CA GLU A 91 -4.40 -50.97 20.54
C GLU A 91 -3.25 -51.68 21.29
N SER A 92 -2.09 -51.84 20.64
CA SER A 92 -0.87 -52.40 21.24
C SER A 92 0.00 -51.35 21.96
N GLY A 93 -0.42 -50.08 21.93
CA GLY A 93 0.30 -48.96 22.52
C GLY A 93 1.46 -48.43 21.66
N LYS A 94 1.65 -48.95 20.45
CA LYS A 94 2.70 -48.54 19.51
C LYS A 94 2.27 -47.26 18.80
N LEU A 95 3.21 -46.32 18.64
CA LEU A 95 2.96 -45.08 17.91
C LEU A 95 2.83 -45.40 16.41
N VAL A 96 1.63 -45.17 15.88
CA VAL A 96 1.31 -45.30 14.45
C VAL A 96 1.01 -43.89 13.91
N PRO A 97 1.50 -43.52 12.72
CA PRO A 97 1.18 -42.22 12.12
C PRO A 97 -0.33 -42.05 11.98
N SER A 98 -0.93 -41.03 12.60
CA SER A 98 -2.38 -40.75 12.50
C SER A 98 -2.75 -40.03 11.19
N GLY A 99 -1.95 -40.24 10.15
CA GLY A 99 -2.05 -39.64 8.83
C GLY A 99 -1.33 -38.29 8.67
N TRP A 100 -0.78 -38.06 7.49
CA TRP A 100 -0.06 -36.84 7.07
C TRP A 100 -0.89 -35.53 7.17
N ARG A 101 -2.19 -35.61 7.47
CA ARG A 101 -3.16 -34.50 7.43
C ARG A 101 -2.84 -33.33 8.36
N ASN A 102 -2.21 -33.58 9.50
CA ASN A 102 -1.91 -32.54 10.49
C ASN A 102 -0.48 -32.00 10.37
N LEU A 103 0.38 -32.62 9.57
CA LEU A 103 1.80 -32.26 9.48
C LEU A 103 2.00 -30.82 8.98
N GLY A 104 1.23 -30.37 7.97
CA GLY A 104 1.29 -28.99 7.50
C GLY A 104 0.85 -27.97 8.56
N LEU A 105 -0.09 -28.34 9.45
CA LEU A 105 -0.49 -27.47 10.55
C LEU A 105 0.64 -27.32 11.57
N TYR A 106 1.29 -28.43 11.94
CA TYR A 106 2.48 -28.39 12.80
C TYR A 106 3.63 -27.64 12.14
N GLY A 107 3.86 -27.84 10.85
CA GLY A 107 4.90 -27.13 10.11
C GLY A 107 4.73 -25.61 10.14
N MET A 108 3.51 -25.10 9.99
CA MET A 108 3.24 -23.66 10.14
C MET A 108 3.54 -23.15 11.56
N HIS A 109 3.24 -23.93 12.60
CA HIS A 109 3.50 -23.54 13.99
C HIS A 109 5.00 -23.67 14.34
N ILE A 110 5.70 -24.67 13.79
CA ILE A 110 7.16 -24.79 13.91
C ILE A 110 7.83 -23.59 13.24
N ALA A 111 7.38 -23.20 12.04
CA ALA A 111 7.89 -22.02 11.36
C ALA A 111 7.72 -20.77 12.24
N LEU A 112 6.54 -20.57 12.84
CA LEU A 112 6.31 -19.46 13.76
C LEU A 112 7.19 -19.53 15.02
N LEU A 113 7.47 -20.73 15.52
CA LEU A 113 8.39 -20.92 16.65
C LEU A 113 9.83 -20.54 16.27
N VAL A 114 10.28 -20.94 15.08
CA VAL A 114 11.58 -20.54 14.52
C VAL A 114 11.66 -19.03 14.39
N LEU A 115 10.59 -18.38 13.92
CA LEU A 115 10.54 -16.92 13.86
C LEU A 115 10.69 -16.30 15.25
N LEU A 116 9.84 -16.69 16.22
CA LEU A 116 9.81 -16.05 17.54
C LEU A 116 11.10 -16.30 18.32
N VAL A 117 11.53 -17.56 18.42
CA VAL A 117 12.73 -17.93 19.18
C VAL A 117 13.98 -17.46 18.45
N GLY A 118 14.07 -17.66 17.14
CA GLY A 118 15.21 -17.23 16.35
C GLY A 118 15.38 -15.71 16.34
N SER A 119 14.30 -14.94 16.26
CA SER A 119 14.37 -13.48 16.34
C SER A 119 14.75 -13.00 17.74
N LEU A 120 14.23 -13.65 18.80
CA LEU A 120 14.62 -13.34 20.19
C LEU A 120 16.11 -13.59 20.39
N VAL A 121 16.59 -14.79 20.07
CA VAL A 121 18.02 -15.15 20.19
C VAL A 121 18.85 -14.21 19.31
N GLY A 122 18.47 -14.01 18.05
CA GLY A 122 19.15 -13.09 17.14
C GLY A 122 19.29 -11.69 17.71
N SER A 123 18.24 -11.16 18.34
CA SER A 123 18.28 -9.83 18.96
C SER A 123 19.22 -9.71 20.16
N GLU A 124 19.61 -10.81 20.81
CA GLU A 124 20.58 -10.80 21.93
C GLU A 124 22.03 -10.97 21.42
N PHE A 125 22.22 -11.62 20.26
CA PHE A 125 23.53 -11.78 19.61
C PHE A 125 23.85 -10.65 18.63
N ARG A 126 22.87 -9.82 18.27
CA ARG A 126 23.01 -8.68 17.38
C ARG A 126 23.94 -7.65 18.01
N GLN A 127 24.98 -7.27 17.27
CA GLN A 127 25.88 -6.19 17.65
C GLN A 127 25.68 -5.02 16.72
N GLU A 128 25.34 -3.85 17.27
CA GLU A 128 25.19 -2.60 16.52
C GLU A 128 26.40 -1.70 16.77
N TYR A 129 26.96 -1.20 15.68
CA TYR A 129 28.04 -0.23 15.65
C TYR A 129 27.49 1.05 14.99
N ASN A 130 27.52 2.15 15.73
CA ASN A 130 27.09 3.44 15.22
C ASN A 130 28.23 4.08 14.41
N GLY A 131 27.95 4.47 13.17
CA GLY A 131 28.87 5.25 12.34
C GLY A 131 28.33 6.66 12.10
N PHE A 132 29.23 7.65 12.01
CA PHE A 132 28.88 9.02 11.64
C PHE A 132 29.71 9.43 10.42
N ALA A 133 29.07 10.02 9.42
CA ALA A 133 29.77 10.78 8.38
C ALA A 133 29.92 12.23 8.85
N ALA A 134 30.98 12.51 9.59
CA ALA A 134 31.42 13.86 9.92
C ALA A 134 32.96 13.88 9.97
N ALA A 135 33.54 14.94 9.42
CA ALA A 135 34.94 15.04 9.00
C ALA A 135 36.00 14.60 10.04
N GLU A 136 37.13 14.10 9.50
CA GLU A 136 38.48 13.92 10.07
C GLU A 136 38.91 12.60 10.75
N LYS A 137 38.07 11.55 10.86
CA LYS A 137 38.59 10.16 11.03
C LYS A 137 37.77 9.15 10.23
N THR A 138 38.39 8.61 9.18
CA THR A 138 37.80 7.75 8.16
C THR A 138 37.56 6.33 8.69
N ILE A 139 36.31 6.01 8.99
CA ILE A 139 35.78 4.68 8.64
C ILE A 139 35.14 4.87 7.26
N THR A 140 35.77 4.32 6.23
CA THR A 140 35.33 4.49 4.85
C THR A 140 34.03 3.72 4.62
N TYR A 141 32.92 4.43 4.43
CA TYR A 141 31.67 3.88 3.90
C TYR A 141 31.42 4.51 2.53
N TYR A 142 31.01 3.69 1.56
CA TYR A 142 30.70 4.14 0.20
C TYR A 142 29.39 4.94 0.17
N THR A 143 29.34 5.97 -0.67
CA THR A 143 28.13 6.74 -0.96
C THR A 143 27.16 5.92 -1.82
N VAL A 144 25.87 6.20 -1.65
CA VAL A 144 24.71 5.51 -2.24
C VAL A 144 24.54 5.78 -3.76
N ASP A 145 25.63 6.05 -4.48
CA ASP A 145 25.60 6.24 -5.94
C ASP A 145 25.97 4.98 -6.73
N ASP A 146 26.33 3.88 -6.07
CA ASP A 146 26.57 2.60 -6.74
C ASP A 146 25.43 1.61 -6.46
N SER A 147 24.42 1.67 -7.32
CA SER A 147 23.15 0.94 -7.20
C SER A 147 23.23 -0.60 -7.24
N LEU A 148 24.40 -1.25 -7.19
CA LEU A 148 24.49 -2.70 -7.43
C LEU A 148 25.53 -3.52 -6.64
N ASN A 149 26.17 -3.03 -5.57
CA ASN A 149 27.03 -3.90 -4.74
C ASN A 149 27.07 -3.53 -3.25
N THR A 150 26.24 -4.19 -2.45
CA THR A 150 26.39 -4.25 -0.98
C THR A 150 27.55 -5.19 -0.62
N SER A 151 28.79 -4.72 -0.80
CA SER A 151 29.94 -5.41 -0.21
C SER A 151 29.95 -5.19 1.30
N ALA A 152 30.11 -6.27 2.06
CA ALA A 152 30.25 -6.20 3.51
C ALA A 152 31.49 -5.37 3.87
N VAL A 153 31.36 -4.44 4.81
CA VAL A 153 32.54 -3.76 5.37
C VAL A 153 33.23 -4.75 6.30
N GLU A 154 34.46 -5.16 5.98
CA GLU A 154 35.31 -5.96 6.86
C GLU A 154 35.76 -5.09 8.05
N VAL A 155 34.96 -5.07 9.12
CA VAL A 155 35.37 -4.49 10.40
C VAL A 155 36.08 -5.58 11.20
N GLY A 156 37.33 -5.88 10.82
CA GLY A 156 38.16 -6.90 11.49
C GLY A 156 37.63 -8.33 11.40
N GLU A 157 38.40 -9.28 11.92
CA GLU A 157 38.35 -10.73 11.64
C GLU A 157 36.95 -11.34 11.40
N GLY A 158 36.64 -11.62 10.12
CA GLY A 158 35.98 -12.86 9.70
C GLY A 158 34.46 -12.86 9.49
N TYR A 159 33.72 -11.76 9.67
CA TYR A 159 32.25 -11.78 9.52
C TYR A 159 31.65 -10.58 8.76
N PRO A 160 30.57 -10.79 7.95
CA PRO A 160 29.94 -9.71 7.19
C PRO A 160 29.07 -8.82 8.09
N TYR A 161 29.30 -7.51 8.04
CA TYR A 161 28.48 -6.48 8.68
C TYR A 161 27.48 -5.89 7.67
N PHE A 162 26.27 -5.58 8.13
CA PHE A 162 25.20 -4.97 7.33
C PHE A 162 24.95 -3.53 7.76
N THR A 163 24.92 -2.59 6.83
CA THR A 163 24.55 -1.19 7.13
C THR A 163 23.03 -1.03 7.09
N PHE A 164 22.47 -0.35 8.10
CA PHE A 164 21.06 -0.03 8.18
C PHE A 164 20.86 1.46 8.35
N TYR A 165 19.96 2.05 7.57
CA TYR A 165 19.50 3.41 7.79
C TYR A 165 18.59 3.49 9.01
N LYS A 166 18.87 4.40 9.94
CA LYS A 166 18.07 4.62 11.17
C LYS A 166 17.31 5.94 11.20
N GLY A 167 17.39 6.75 10.15
CA GLY A 167 16.75 8.07 10.10
C GLY A 167 17.77 9.20 10.08
N GLN A 168 17.28 10.43 10.13
CA GLN A 168 18.12 11.62 10.25
C GLN A 168 18.29 12.00 11.71
N VAL A 169 19.51 12.38 12.08
CA VAL A 169 19.83 12.93 13.40
C VAL A 169 20.35 14.35 13.21
N ASP A 170 19.88 15.27 14.04
CA ASP A 170 20.42 16.62 14.10
C ASP A 170 21.78 16.61 14.83
N MET A 171 22.85 16.93 14.09
CA MET A 171 24.18 17.17 14.61
C MET A 171 24.57 18.62 14.39
N PHE A 172 24.57 19.40 15.45
CA PHE A 172 24.98 20.81 15.43
C PHE A 172 24.23 21.65 14.37
N GLY A 173 22.93 21.38 14.16
CA GLY A 173 22.09 22.09 13.20
C GLY A 173 22.17 21.54 11.76
N VAL A 174 22.89 20.43 11.55
CA VAL A 174 22.97 19.72 10.27
C VAL A 174 22.32 18.35 10.44
N LYS A 175 21.31 18.08 9.61
CA LYS A 175 20.73 16.73 9.52
C LYS A 175 21.68 15.80 8.82
N VAL A 176 22.09 14.76 9.53
CA VAL A 176 22.96 13.71 9.01
C VAL A 176 22.16 12.41 8.98
N ASP A 177 22.22 11.72 7.85
CA ASP A 177 21.67 10.38 7.73
C ASP A 177 22.46 9.43 8.65
N LEU A 178 21.78 8.83 9.61
CA LEU A 178 22.38 7.88 10.55
C LEU A 178 22.32 6.48 9.95
N TYR A 179 23.50 5.87 9.82
CA TYR A 179 23.63 4.46 9.48
C TYR A 179 24.23 3.69 10.66
N THR A 180 23.68 2.51 10.93
CA THR A 180 24.22 1.56 11.90
C THR A 180 24.75 0.34 11.16
N ALA A 181 26.04 0.04 11.32
CA ALA A 181 26.60 -1.22 10.89
C ALA A 181 26.22 -2.28 11.94
N THR A 182 25.64 -3.39 11.50
CA THR A 182 25.15 -4.42 12.41
C THR A 182 25.67 -5.77 11.98
N TYR A 183 26.21 -6.50 12.94
CA TYR A 183 26.43 -7.92 12.81
C TYR A 183 25.23 -8.67 13.39
N ASP A 184 24.57 -9.46 12.54
CA ASP A 184 23.43 -10.31 12.92
C ASP A 184 23.60 -11.72 12.34
N PRO A 185 24.08 -12.70 13.13
CA PRO A 185 24.26 -14.06 12.68
C PRO A 185 22.92 -14.79 12.40
N PHE A 186 21.78 -14.22 12.82
CA PHE A 186 20.44 -14.78 12.66
C PHE A 186 19.61 -14.05 11.59
N LYS A 187 20.23 -13.21 10.75
CA LYS A 187 19.56 -12.51 9.62
C LYS A 187 18.76 -13.46 8.71
N PHE A 188 19.15 -14.72 8.62
CA PHE A 188 18.46 -15.74 7.80
C PHE A 188 17.14 -16.26 8.40
N VAL A 189 16.85 -16.00 9.68
CA VAL A 189 15.68 -16.58 10.39
C VAL A 189 14.35 -16.23 9.71
N PRO A 190 14.06 -14.98 9.32
CA PRO A 190 12.80 -14.65 8.65
C PRO A 190 12.61 -15.37 7.30
N TYR A 191 13.71 -15.65 6.59
CA TYR A 191 13.68 -16.43 5.35
C TYR A 191 13.33 -17.89 5.61
N VAL A 192 13.96 -18.51 6.61
CA VAL A 192 13.64 -19.88 7.03
C VAL A 192 12.18 -19.98 7.47
N PHE A 193 11.69 -19.02 8.25
CA PHE A 193 10.28 -18.91 8.60
C PHE A 193 9.40 -18.85 7.35
N SER A 194 9.69 -17.95 6.41
CA SER A 194 8.90 -17.74 5.21
C SER A 194 8.79 -19.02 4.37
N VAL A 195 9.92 -19.69 4.11
CA VAL A 195 9.96 -20.94 3.35
C VAL A 195 9.20 -22.05 4.06
N LEU A 196 9.51 -22.29 5.35
CA LEU A 196 8.85 -23.34 6.13
C LEU A 196 7.33 -23.10 6.23
N PHE A 197 6.92 -21.86 6.48
CA PHE A 197 5.51 -21.50 6.61
C PHE A 197 4.75 -21.72 5.30
N LEU A 198 5.28 -21.22 4.17
CA LEU A 198 4.63 -21.36 2.87
C LEU A 198 4.58 -22.82 2.40
N LEU A 199 5.68 -23.57 2.53
CA LEU A 199 5.68 -25.00 2.22
C LEU A 199 4.67 -25.76 3.07
N SER A 200 4.60 -25.46 4.37
CA SER A 200 3.67 -26.10 5.30
C SER A 200 2.21 -25.73 5.01
N LEU A 201 1.96 -24.49 4.61
CA LEU A 201 0.64 -24.01 4.20
C LEU A 201 0.16 -24.72 2.92
N VAL A 202 1.02 -24.80 1.90
CA VAL A 202 0.74 -25.52 0.65
C VAL A 202 0.49 -27.00 0.94
N PHE A 203 1.35 -27.61 1.75
CA PHE A 203 1.17 -29.00 2.16
C PHE A 203 -0.15 -29.21 2.92
N HIS A 204 -0.49 -28.32 3.85
CA HIS A 204 -1.76 -28.37 4.58
C HIS A 204 -2.95 -28.31 3.62
N TYR A 205 -2.91 -27.40 2.65
CA TYR A 205 -3.95 -27.26 1.63
C TYR A 205 -4.08 -28.53 0.78
N VAL A 206 -2.97 -29.04 0.22
CA VAL A 206 -2.97 -30.23 -0.64
C VAL A 206 -3.49 -31.47 0.09
N VAL A 207 -3.06 -31.70 1.33
CA VAL A 207 -3.40 -32.93 2.06
C VAL A 207 -4.79 -32.88 2.69
N ARG A 208 -5.25 -31.70 3.14
CA ARG A 208 -6.51 -31.56 3.88
C ARG A 208 -7.69 -31.11 3.02
N VAL A 209 -7.46 -30.27 2.01
CA VAL A 209 -8.53 -29.66 1.19
C VAL A 209 -8.78 -30.44 -0.10
N ARG A 210 -7.75 -31.11 -0.65
CA ARG A 210 -7.87 -31.83 -1.93
C ARG A 210 -8.65 -33.17 -1.89
N PRO A 211 -8.70 -33.97 -0.79
CA PRO A 211 -9.46 -35.22 -0.80
C PRO A 211 -10.91 -35.01 -0.33
N ARG A 212 -11.71 -34.36 -1.16
CA ARG A 212 -13.20 -34.42 -1.10
C ARG A 212 -13.86 -34.32 -2.48
N ARG A 213 -13.16 -34.72 -3.55
CA ARG A 213 -13.81 -35.16 -4.79
C ARG A 213 -14.05 -36.66 -4.67
N ASN A 214 -15.20 -37.04 -4.13
CA ASN A 214 -15.65 -38.43 -4.22
C ASN A 214 -15.83 -38.80 -5.69
N VAL A 215 -15.32 -39.99 -5.98
CA VAL A 215 -15.57 -40.84 -7.14
C VAL A 215 -17.08 -40.93 -7.39
N ALA A 216 -17.60 -40.15 -8.35
CA ALA A 216 -18.86 -40.39 -9.08
C ALA A 216 -19.17 -39.21 -10.02
N THR A 217 -18.30 -38.95 -11.00
CA THR A 217 -18.71 -38.43 -12.32
C THR A 217 -17.51 -38.57 -13.25
N GLN A 218 -17.56 -39.61 -14.06
CA GLN A 218 -16.79 -39.73 -15.28
C GLN A 218 -17.36 -38.69 -16.25
N ALA A 219 -16.68 -37.56 -16.41
CA ALA A 219 -16.88 -36.65 -17.52
C ALA A 219 -15.59 -35.87 -17.76
N SER A 220 -15.08 -36.04 -18.97
CA SER A 220 -13.90 -35.45 -19.58
C SER A 220 -13.80 -33.93 -19.38
N GLY A 221 -12.58 -33.46 -19.09
CA GLY A 221 -12.23 -32.04 -19.08
C GLY A 221 -11.05 -31.76 -18.15
N LEU A 222 -9.91 -31.38 -18.73
CA LEU A 222 -8.62 -31.10 -18.09
C LEU A 222 -8.71 -30.39 -16.71
N PRO A 223 -7.74 -30.65 -15.79
CA PRO A 223 -7.69 -29.97 -14.50
C PRO A 223 -7.33 -28.48 -14.67
N LYS A 224 -8.30 -27.59 -14.46
CA LYS A 224 -8.18 -26.11 -14.47
C LYS A 224 -7.57 -25.56 -13.17
N ALA A 225 -6.42 -26.06 -12.74
CA ALA A 225 -5.69 -25.54 -11.58
C ALA A 225 -4.23 -25.10 -11.87
N PRO A 226 -3.49 -25.65 -12.86
CA PRO A 226 -2.23 -25.07 -13.25
C PRO A 226 -2.41 -23.87 -14.19
N LEU A 227 -3.59 -23.67 -14.80
CA LEU A 227 -3.83 -22.58 -15.75
C LEU A 227 -3.89 -21.19 -15.08
N ALA A 228 -4.41 -21.10 -13.85
CA ALA A 228 -4.44 -19.84 -13.10
C ALA A 228 -3.04 -19.41 -12.63
N LEU A 229 -2.17 -20.38 -12.34
CA LEU A 229 -0.76 -20.13 -12.03
C LEU A 229 0.05 -19.84 -13.30
N LEU A 230 -0.25 -20.53 -14.41
CA LEU A 230 0.34 -20.31 -15.73
C LEU A 230 -0.03 -18.96 -16.36
N LEU A 231 -1.24 -18.45 -16.10
CA LEU A 231 -1.68 -17.12 -16.58
C LEU A 231 -1.02 -15.99 -15.80
N VAL A 232 -0.74 -16.18 -14.50
CA VAL A 232 0.07 -15.24 -13.71
C VAL A 232 1.53 -15.25 -14.17
N THR A 233 2.07 -16.39 -14.60
CA THR A 233 3.42 -16.45 -15.20
C THR A 233 3.45 -15.94 -16.65
N ALA A 234 2.40 -16.11 -17.44
CA ALA A 234 2.39 -15.69 -18.85
C ALA A 234 2.36 -14.16 -19.02
N GLY A 235 1.80 -13.42 -18.06
CA GLY A 235 1.89 -11.95 -18.02
C GLY A 235 3.26 -11.41 -17.58
N LEU A 236 4.14 -12.27 -17.06
CA LEU A 236 5.45 -11.90 -16.51
C LEU A 236 6.63 -12.08 -17.48
N PHE A 237 6.41 -12.61 -18.70
CA PHE A 237 7.49 -12.91 -19.66
C PHE A 237 7.45 -12.13 -20.98
N CYS A 238 6.59 -11.11 -21.12
CA CYS A 238 6.67 -10.21 -22.27
C CYS A 238 7.51 -8.96 -21.95
N SER A 239 8.84 -9.13 -21.98
CA SER A 239 9.73 -8.02 -22.31
C SER A 239 10.06 -8.13 -23.80
N PRO A 240 9.47 -7.31 -24.69
CA PRO A 240 10.04 -7.15 -26.01
C PRO A 240 11.32 -6.31 -25.87
N SER A 241 12.41 -6.87 -26.39
CA SER A 241 13.63 -6.14 -26.76
C SER A 241 13.28 -5.03 -27.76
N ALA A 242 13.62 -3.78 -27.46
CA ALA A 242 13.49 -2.68 -28.40
C ALA A 242 14.75 -2.63 -29.30
N TYR A 243 14.66 -3.18 -30.51
CA TYR A 243 15.54 -2.81 -31.63
C TYR A 243 14.67 -2.05 -32.64
N ALA A 244 15.10 -0.84 -33.00
CA ALA A 244 14.44 0.02 -33.97
C ALA A 244 14.98 -0.24 -35.39
N TYR A 245 14.12 -0.15 -36.40
CA TYR A 245 14.42 -0.21 -37.83
C TYR A 245 14.17 1.18 -38.43
N GLU A 246 14.98 1.59 -39.42
CA GLU A 246 14.95 2.91 -40.07
C GLU A 246 13.88 3.00 -41.18
N LEU A 247 13.21 4.16 -41.29
CA LEU A 247 12.29 4.54 -42.37
C LEU A 247 12.76 5.84 -43.05
N THR A 248 12.23 6.11 -44.25
CA THR A 248 12.78 7.03 -45.27
C THR A 248 12.22 8.46 -45.24
N GLU A 249 13.01 9.41 -45.77
CA GLU A 249 12.80 10.87 -45.68
C GLU A 249 11.45 11.43 -46.19
N GLU A 250 10.74 10.74 -47.10
CA GLU A 250 9.44 11.22 -47.60
C GLU A 250 8.30 11.12 -46.57
N GLU A 251 8.42 10.25 -45.55
CA GLU A 251 7.42 10.11 -44.48
C GLU A 251 7.59 11.17 -43.37
N ILE A 252 8.76 11.82 -43.29
CA ILE A 252 9.16 12.80 -42.26
C ILE A 252 8.51 14.19 -42.49
N GLU A 253 8.15 14.52 -43.73
CA GLU A 253 7.72 15.88 -44.08
C GLU A 253 6.21 16.14 -43.89
N TYR A 254 5.38 15.10 -43.77
CA TYR A 254 3.92 15.24 -43.62
C TYR A 254 3.44 15.45 -42.17
N GLU A 255 4.20 15.02 -41.16
CA GLU A 255 3.78 15.03 -39.73
C GLU A 255 4.20 16.28 -38.93
N ARG A 256 5.00 17.19 -39.49
CA ARG A 256 5.63 18.33 -38.78
C ARG A 256 4.69 19.45 -38.28
N ASN A 257 3.35 19.34 -38.41
CA ASN A 257 2.41 20.46 -38.23
C ASN A 257 1.40 20.33 -37.05
N ARG A 258 1.68 19.58 -35.97
CA ARG A 258 0.82 19.53 -34.76
C ARG A 258 1.49 20.07 -33.48
N PRO A 259 0.99 21.19 -32.90
CA PRO A 259 1.59 21.83 -31.71
C PRO A 259 1.21 21.21 -30.34
N SER A 260 0.74 19.95 -30.31
CA SER A 260 0.32 19.29 -29.05
C SER A 260 1.13 18.03 -28.70
N GLN A 261 2.17 17.72 -29.48
CA GLN A 261 2.99 16.51 -29.37
C GLN A 261 4.46 16.81 -29.04
N ASP A 262 4.80 18.08 -28.76
CA ASP A 262 6.17 18.47 -28.48
C ASP A 262 6.68 17.81 -27.19
N LEU A 263 7.88 17.25 -27.25
CA LEU A 263 8.55 16.64 -26.10
C LEU A 263 9.49 17.64 -25.46
N ILE A 264 9.53 17.65 -24.14
CA ILE A 264 10.38 18.51 -23.34
C ILE A 264 11.38 17.65 -22.56
N LEU A 265 12.66 18.03 -22.62
CA LEU A 265 13.72 17.35 -21.87
C LEU A 265 13.73 17.89 -20.44
N VAL A 266 13.51 17.01 -19.47
CA VAL A 266 13.57 17.32 -18.04
C VAL A 266 14.63 16.40 -17.41
N GLY A 267 15.78 16.99 -17.06
CA GLY A 267 16.97 16.23 -16.68
C GLY A 267 17.47 15.40 -17.85
N GLU A 268 17.48 14.08 -17.71
CA GLU A 268 17.90 13.12 -18.74
C GLU A 268 16.72 12.45 -19.48
N THR A 269 15.47 12.85 -19.18
CA THR A 269 14.26 12.18 -19.71
C THR A 269 13.39 13.11 -20.54
N TYR A 270 12.96 12.64 -21.73
CA TYR A 270 11.95 13.32 -22.55
C TYR A 270 10.54 13.01 -22.03
N ARG A 271 9.67 14.03 -21.97
CA ARG A 271 8.26 13.89 -21.57
C ARG A 271 7.34 14.71 -22.48
N PRO A 272 6.06 14.34 -22.62
CA PRO A 272 5.11 15.20 -23.33
C PRO A 272 4.97 16.56 -22.64
N TYR A 273 4.94 17.62 -23.44
CA TYR A 273 4.86 18.99 -22.93
C TYR A 273 3.62 19.24 -22.06
N ASP A 274 2.46 18.66 -22.42
CA ASP A 274 1.23 18.82 -21.62
C ASP A 274 1.38 18.21 -20.22
N SER A 275 2.01 17.04 -20.09
CA SER A 275 2.23 16.38 -18.80
C SER A 275 3.23 17.14 -17.93
N PHE A 276 4.31 17.64 -18.53
CA PHE A 276 5.23 18.57 -17.87
C PHE A 276 4.48 19.80 -17.35
N ALA A 277 3.67 20.42 -18.21
CA ALA A 277 2.96 21.64 -17.85
C ALA A 277 1.91 21.45 -16.75
N ARG A 278 1.18 20.32 -16.78
CA ARG A 278 0.28 19.93 -15.69
C ARG A 278 1.03 19.77 -14.37
N GLY A 279 2.24 19.19 -14.40
CA GLY A 279 3.09 19.08 -13.22
C GLY A 279 3.59 20.41 -12.67
N VAL A 280 3.99 21.32 -13.54
CA VAL A 280 4.35 22.69 -13.13
C VAL A 280 3.18 23.36 -12.39
N LEU A 281 1.96 23.27 -12.93
CA LEU A 281 0.81 23.93 -12.33
C LEU A 281 0.31 23.23 -11.05
N ASP A 282 0.46 21.92 -10.96
CA ASP A 282 0.19 21.14 -9.75
C ASP A 282 1.17 21.52 -8.61
N ASP A 283 2.47 21.62 -8.91
CA ASP A 283 3.48 22.07 -7.95
C ASP A 283 3.16 23.49 -7.41
N PHE A 284 2.75 24.39 -8.30
CA PHE A 284 2.43 25.78 -7.92
C PHE A 284 1.16 25.88 -7.08
N SER A 285 0.10 25.15 -7.47
CA SER A 285 -1.26 25.47 -7.04
C SER A 285 -2.07 24.30 -6.48
N GLY A 286 -1.58 23.07 -6.67
CA GLY A 286 -2.30 21.81 -6.47
C GLY A 286 -3.42 21.60 -7.49
N ARG A 287 -3.29 22.15 -8.70
CA ARG A 287 -4.30 22.10 -9.76
C ARG A 287 -3.64 21.98 -11.13
N VAL A 288 -4.30 21.25 -12.03
CA VAL A 288 -3.88 21.08 -13.45
C VAL A 288 -4.54 22.08 -14.42
N THR A 289 -5.30 23.05 -13.90
CA THR A 289 -5.88 24.15 -14.70
C THR A 289 -5.88 25.45 -13.90
N TYR A 290 -5.73 26.58 -14.60
CA TYR A 290 -5.81 27.91 -14.01
C TYR A 290 -7.21 28.50 -14.23
N LYS A 291 -7.82 29.07 -13.18
CA LYS A 291 -9.10 29.78 -13.31
C LYS A 291 -8.81 31.26 -13.51
N CYS A 292 -9.18 31.80 -14.67
CA CYS A 292 -8.97 33.20 -14.99
C CYS A 292 -9.74 34.13 -14.04
N LEU A 293 -9.05 35.12 -13.49
CA LEU A 293 -9.62 36.19 -12.71
C LEU A 293 -10.14 37.30 -13.64
N PRO A 294 -11.06 38.18 -13.18
CA PRO A 294 -11.55 39.29 -13.98
C PRO A 294 -10.45 40.26 -14.45
N ALA A 295 -9.33 40.31 -13.72
CA ALA A 295 -8.16 41.12 -14.07
C ALA A 295 -7.22 40.43 -15.07
N ASP A 296 -7.41 39.14 -15.34
CA ASP A 296 -6.59 38.39 -16.30
C ASP A 296 -7.15 38.55 -17.72
N ALA A 297 -6.27 38.62 -18.71
CA ALA A 297 -6.64 38.63 -20.14
C ALA A 297 -7.11 37.24 -20.65
N CYS A 298 -7.95 36.54 -19.89
CA CYS A 298 -8.51 35.25 -20.27
C CYS A 298 -9.88 35.01 -19.62
N GLN A 299 -10.71 34.12 -20.21
CA GLN A 299 -12.03 33.78 -19.68
C GLN A 299 -12.13 32.30 -19.35
N GLY A 300 -12.82 31.98 -18.25
CA GLY A 300 -13.07 30.59 -17.84
C GLY A 300 -11.85 29.90 -17.22
N LYS A 301 -11.51 28.71 -17.72
CA LYS A 301 -10.36 27.92 -17.27
C LYS A 301 -9.34 27.79 -18.39
N MET A 302 -8.08 28.07 -18.06
CA MET A 302 -6.94 27.89 -18.94
C MET A 302 -6.26 26.55 -18.65
N PRO A 303 -5.95 25.74 -19.69
CA PRO A 303 -5.21 24.49 -19.51
C PRO A 303 -3.75 24.75 -19.14
N ALA A 304 -3.13 23.81 -18.43
CA ALA A 304 -1.78 23.99 -17.89
C ALA A 304 -0.72 24.27 -18.97
N TRP A 305 -0.75 23.57 -20.10
CA TRP A 305 0.17 23.81 -21.21
C TRP A 305 0.16 25.27 -21.67
N LYS A 306 -1.02 25.91 -21.75
CA LYS A 306 -1.14 27.30 -22.15
C LYS A 306 -0.61 28.26 -21.07
N VAL A 307 -0.78 27.92 -19.80
CA VAL A 307 -0.19 28.70 -18.70
C VAL A 307 1.33 28.66 -18.78
N VAL A 308 1.91 27.48 -18.96
CA VAL A 308 3.38 27.31 -19.05
C VAL A 308 3.95 27.95 -20.31
N ASP A 309 3.22 27.89 -21.43
CA ASP A 309 3.58 28.57 -22.67
C ASP A 309 3.61 30.10 -22.50
N GLU A 310 2.61 30.66 -21.80
CA GLU A 310 2.61 32.07 -21.48
C GLU A 310 3.71 32.45 -20.46
N ILE A 311 4.14 31.56 -19.56
CA ILE A 311 5.33 31.78 -18.70
C ILE A 311 6.59 31.82 -19.54
N ARG A 312 6.73 30.91 -20.51
CA ARG A 312 7.91 30.77 -21.36
C ARG A 312 8.06 31.93 -22.33
N PHE A 313 6.98 32.30 -23.03
CA PHE A 313 7.04 33.27 -24.13
C PHE A 313 6.43 34.63 -23.82
N ASN A 314 5.53 34.74 -22.84
CA ASN A 314 4.74 35.95 -22.56
C ASN A 314 4.78 36.36 -21.07
N TYR A 315 5.91 36.16 -20.39
CA TYR A 315 6.02 36.29 -18.93
C TYR A 315 5.57 37.64 -18.37
N ASN A 316 5.72 38.73 -19.13
CA ASN A 316 5.30 40.07 -18.70
C ASN A 316 3.81 40.14 -18.32
N TYR A 317 2.96 39.32 -18.94
CA TYR A 317 1.52 39.26 -18.64
C TYR A 317 1.15 38.24 -17.56
N VAL A 318 2.01 37.25 -17.32
CA VAL A 318 1.74 36.14 -16.40
C VAL A 318 2.32 36.37 -15.01
N ASN A 319 3.34 37.20 -14.87
CA ASN A 319 4.03 37.46 -13.61
C ASN A 319 3.12 38.00 -12.49
N ASP A 320 2.01 38.66 -12.85
CA ASP A 320 0.99 39.16 -11.91
C ASP A 320 -0.17 38.20 -11.66
N ARG A 321 -0.23 37.06 -12.37
CA ARG A 321 -1.26 36.04 -12.14
C ARG A 321 -1.01 35.29 -10.85
N ARG A 322 -2.09 35.02 -10.11
CA ARG A 322 -2.06 34.35 -8.80
C ARG A 322 -1.93 32.83 -8.97
N LEU A 323 -0.73 32.38 -9.36
CA LEU A 323 -0.44 30.97 -9.66
C LEU A 323 -0.04 30.16 -8.43
N PHE A 324 0.64 30.75 -7.45
CA PHE A 324 1.24 30.01 -6.34
C PHE A 324 0.28 29.98 -5.15
N LYS A 325 -0.06 28.78 -4.68
CA LYS A 325 -0.83 28.62 -3.45
C LYS A 325 0.11 28.68 -2.26
N VAL A 326 -0.23 29.45 -1.23
CA VAL A 326 0.46 29.40 0.08
C VAL A 326 -0.38 28.53 1.02
N LEU A 327 0.24 27.50 1.60
CA LEU A 327 -0.47 26.49 2.39
C LEU A 327 -0.65 26.87 3.86
N ARG A 328 0.13 27.84 4.37
CA ARG A 328 0.13 28.19 5.79
C ARG A 328 0.05 29.68 6.06
N ALA A 329 -0.76 30.04 7.06
CA ALA A 329 -0.96 31.43 7.50
C ALA A 329 0.27 32.04 8.18
N ASP A 330 1.05 31.24 8.91
CA ASP A 330 2.30 31.70 9.53
C ASP A 330 3.36 32.08 8.48
N VAL A 331 3.43 31.35 7.36
CA VAL A 331 4.27 31.71 6.21
C VAL A 331 3.75 32.95 5.49
N GLN A 332 2.43 33.10 5.34
CA GLN A 332 1.84 34.33 4.81
C GLN A 332 2.23 35.54 5.67
N HIS A 333 2.13 35.42 7.00
CA HIS A 333 2.52 36.47 7.93
C HIS A 333 4.03 36.79 7.83
N ALA A 334 4.88 35.76 7.76
CA ALA A 334 6.33 35.93 7.63
C ALA A 334 6.74 36.63 6.32
N LEU A 335 6.00 36.37 5.23
CA LEU A 335 6.21 37.01 3.94
C LEU A 335 5.35 38.28 3.76
N ASN A 336 4.72 38.79 4.82
CA ASN A 336 3.84 39.96 4.77
C ASN A 336 2.78 39.89 3.65
N ILE A 337 2.22 38.70 3.45
CA ILE A 337 1.13 38.39 2.52
C ILE A 337 -0.18 38.40 3.33
N PRO A 338 -1.23 39.11 2.89
CA PRO A 338 -2.51 39.09 3.57
C PRO A 338 -3.07 37.65 3.71
N GLU A 339 -3.60 37.30 4.88
CA GLU A 339 -4.17 35.95 5.13
C GLU A 339 -5.36 35.64 4.19
N SER A 340 -6.03 36.67 3.67
CA SER A 340 -7.09 36.53 2.66
C SER A 340 -6.57 36.02 1.31
N ASP A 341 -5.30 36.24 0.99
CA ASP A 341 -4.68 35.91 -0.28
C ASP A 341 -4.03 34.53 -0.24
N ARG A 342 -4.87 33.49 -0.38
CA ARG A 342 -4.44 32.08 -0.45
C ARG A 342 -3.59 31.76 -1.70
N TYR A 343 -3.73 32.56 -2.75
CA TYR A 343 -2.97 32.44 -3.99
C TYR A 343 -2.27 33.76 -4.30
N VAL A 344 -0.98 33.69 -4.64
CA VAL A 344 -0.10 34.84 -4.86
C VAL A 344 0.61 34.73 -6.21
N SER A 345 1.05 35.87 -6.72
CA SER A 345 1.75 35.96 -8.01
C SER A 345 3.25 35.77 -7.88
N TYR A 346 3.92 35.49 -9.01
CA TYR A 346 5.38 35.44 -9.06
C TYR A 346 5.97 36.78 -8.62
N ASN A 347 5.42 37.92 -9.07
CA ASN A 347 5.89 39.25 -8.66
C ASN A 347 5.75 39.52 -7.15
N GLN A 348 4.75 38.92 -6.49
CA GLN A 348 4.62 39.01 -5.03
C GLN A 348 5.69 38.17 -4.33
N LEU A 349 5.92 36.93 -4.76
CA LEU A 349 6.93 36.04 -4.15
C LEU A 349 8.36 36.47 -4.45
N LYS A 350 8.63 36.99 -5.64
CA LYS A 350 9.96 37.46 -6.08
C LYS A 350 10.53 38.54 -5.16
N LYS A 351 9.67 39.40 -4.59
CA LYS A 351 10.09 40.42 -3.61
C LYS A 351 10.75 39.81 -2.37
N TYR A 352 10.36 38.59 -2.02
CA TYR A 352 10.85 37.85 -0.88
C TYR A 352 11.83 36.73 -1.25
N ARG A 353 12.39 36.74 -2.47
CA ARG A 353 13.26 35.65 -2.97
C ARG A 353 14.45 35.42 -2.04
N ASN A 354 15.08 36.50 -1.57
CA ASN A 354 16.22 36.42 -0.65
C ASN A 354 15.81 35.82 0.70
N GLU A 355 14.66 36.24 1.23
CA GLU A 355 14.09 35.69 2.46
C GLU A 355 13.76 34.21 2.27
N LEU A 356 13.10 33.83 1.17
CA LEU A 356 12.82 32.45 0.83
C LEU A 356 14.10 31.61 0.79
N GLU A 357 15.17 32.10 0.15
CA GLU A 357 16.49 31.45 0.13
C GLU A 357 17.09 31.30 1.53
N VAL A 358 17.07 32.35 2.34
CA VAL A 358 17.60 32.34 3.71
C VAL A 358 16.80 31.39 4.61
N TYR A 359 15.47 31.44 4.56
CA TYR A 359 14.61 30.57 5.34
C TYR A 359 14.66 29.12 4.84
N ALA A 360 14.76 28.89 3.53
CA ALA A 360 14.93 27.56 2.95
C ALA A 360 16.29 26.96 3.27
N SER A 361 17.34 27.78 3.43
CA SER A 361 18.67 27.34 3.87
C SER A 361 18.66 26.74 5.29
N ARG A 362 17.61 27.03 6.08
CA ARG A 362 17.40 26.39 7.37
C ARG A 362 17.01 24.93 7.14
N LYS A 363 17.88 24.01 7.52
CA LYS A 363 17.67 22.55 7.38
C LYS A 363 16.85 21.97 8.54
N ASN A 364 15.66 22.52 8.81
CA ASN A 364 14.76 22.01 9.85
C ASN A 364 13.39 21.61 9.29
N ASP A 365 12.73 20.64 9.94
CA ASP A 365 11.43 20.11 9.50
C ASP A 365 10.26 20.92 10.03
N TYR A 366 10.50 22.16 10.46
CA TYR A 366 9.41 22.98 10.95
C TYR A 366 8.41 23.18 9.79
N PRO A 367 7.11 22.93 9.98
CA PRO A 367 6.16 22.95 8.88
C PRO A 367 6.13 24.26 8.06
N ALA A 368 6.46 25.40 8.68
CA ALA A 368 6.61 26.68 7.98
C ALA A 368 7.86 26.71 7.08
N THR A 369 8.98 26.13 7.54
CA THR A 369 10.22 26.01 6.76
C THR A 369 10.03 25.11 5.55
N LEU A 370 9.36 23.97 5.71
CA LEU A 370 9.04 23.06 4.60
C LEU A 370 8.17 23.74 3.54
N GLU A 371 7.22 24.56 3.96
CA GLU A 371 6.40 25.36 3.05
C GLU A 371 7.22 26.44 2.34
N ILE A 372 8.14 27.12 3.03
CA ILE A 372 9.04 28.10 2.42
C ILE A 372 9.98 27.45 1.40
N GLN A 373 10.55 26.27 1.71
CA GLN A 373 11.35 25.48 0.77
C GLN A 373 10.55 25.08 -0.47
N ARG A 374 9.29 24.65 -0.29
CA ARG A 374 8.37 24.37 -1.40
C ARG A 374 8.14 25.61 -2.26
N LEU A 375 7.85 26.77 -1.65
CA LEU A 375 7.65 28.02 -2.38
C LEU A 375 8.91 28.45 -3.14
N LEU A 376 10.10 28.30 -2.54
CA LEU A 376 11.36 28.60 -3.22
C LEU A 376 11.58 27.69 -4.43
N LYS A 377 11.38 26.37 -4.29
CA LYS A 377 11.48 25.41 -5.40
C LYS A 377 10.53 25.78 -6.53
N ASN A 378 9.31 26.19 -6.20
CA ASN A 378 8.32 26.63 -7.19
C ASN A 378 8.74 27.92 -7.91
N VAL A 379 9.30 28.90 -7.19
CA VAL A 379 9.86 30.13 -7.78
C VAL A 379 11.02 29.80 -8.72
N GLN A 380 11.94 28.92 -8.32
CA GLN A 380 13.07 28.48 -9.15
C GLN A 380 12.60 27.73 -10.41
N LEU A 381 11.60 26.86 -10.28
CA LEU A 381 11.00 26.17 -11.44
C LEU A 381 10.37 27.18 -12.42
N TYR A 382 9.66 28.18 -11.91
CA TYR A 382 9.09 29.25 -12.73
C TYR A 382 10.17 30.04 -13.48
N GLU A 383 11.26 30.39 -12.81
CA GLU A 383 12.41 31.08 -13.41
C GLU A 383 13.13 30.22 -14.45
N ALA A 384 13.28 28.91 -14.21
CA ALA A 384 13.87 27.98 -15.17
C ALA A 384 13.04 27.89 -16.46
N ILE A 385 11.70 27.91 -16.36
CA ILE A 385 10.81 27.94 -17.53
C ILE A 385 10.98 29.26 -18.31
N GLN A 386 11.08 30.40 -17.61
CA GLN A 386 11.31 31.70 -18.25
C GLN A 386 12.66 31.78 -18.97
N GLN A 387 13.68 31.10 -18.45
CA GLN A 387 15.02 31.04 -19.01
C GLN A 387 15.16 30.00 -20.13
N ASP A 388 14.05 29.39 -20.55
CA ASP A 388 14.04 28.35 -21.58
C ASP A 388 14.94 27.15 -21.23
N ALA A 389 15.10 26.84 -19.94
CA ALA A 389 16.04 25.82 -19.45
C ALA A 389 15.65 24.37 -19.83
N PHE A 390 14.50 24.19 -20.47
CA PHE A 390 13.94 22.90 -20.86
C PHE A 390 13.83 22.81 -22.39
N PRO A 391 14.85 22.25 -23.08
CA PRO A 391 14.85 22.20 -24.53
C PRO A 391 13.73 21.28 -25.04
N MET A 392 13.09 21.70 -26.14
CA MET A 392 12.10 20.89 -26.84
C MET A 392 12.77 20.14 -27.99
N ARG A 393 12.41 18.87 -28.18
CA ARG A 393 12.87 18.06 -29.32
C ARG A 393 11.69 17.30 -29.92
N VAL A 394 11.64 17.23 -31.24
CA VAL A 394 10.75 16.33 -31.97
C VAL A 394 11.58 15.10 -32.30
N ASP A 395 11.28 13.97 -31.66
CA ASP A 395 12.00 12.71 -31.84
C ASP A 395 10.93 11.64 -32.10
N GLU A 396 10.90 11.06 -33.31
CA GLU A 396 9.78 10.23 -33.82
C GLU A 396 9.47 9.02 -32.92
N LEU A 397 10.49 8.43 -32.30
CA LEU A 397 10.33 7.29 -31.38
C LEU A 397 9.54 7.66 -30.11
N TYR A 398 9.58 8.93 -29.72
CA TYR A 398 8.88 9.45 -28.55
C TYR A 398 7.50 10.03 -28.89
N GLU A 399 7.21 10.28 -30.16
CA GLU A 399 5.93 10.83 -30.62
C GLU A 399 4.76 9.85 -30.46
N THR A 400 5.00 8.55 -30.68
CA THR A 400 3.99 7.49 -30.46
C THR A 400 3.66 7.34 -28.96
N LYS A 401 4.66 7.44 -28.09
CA LYS A 401 4.45 7.42 -26.63
C LYS A 401 3.73 8.68 -26.16
N ALA A 402 4.11 9.85 -26.68
CA ALA A 402 3.49 11.12 -26.35
C ALA A 402 2.02 11.17 -26.77
N SER A 403 1.70 10.75 -28.00
CA SER A 403 0.30 10.68 -28.47
C SER A 403 -0.53 9.70 -27.66
N THR A 404 0.05 8.56 -27.24
CA THR A 404 -0.61 7.60 -26.34
C THR A 404 -0.88 8.20 -24.96
N GLU A 405 0.05 8.98 -24.42
CA GLU A 405 -0.12 9.67 -23.13
C GLU A 405 -1.18 10.78 -23.21
N VAL A 406 -1.19 11.57 -24.28
CA VAL A 406 -2.24 12.57 -24.53
C VAL A 406 -3.61 11.89 -24.66
N PHE A 407 -3.71 10.79 -25.40
CA PHE A 407 -4.93 10.00 -25.49
C PHE A 407 -5.38 9.49 -24.11
N TYR A 408 -4.46 8.92 -23.33
CA TYR A 408 -4.74 8.43 -21.98
C TYR A 408 -5.32 9.52 -21.08
N ASN A 409 -4.68 10.69 -21.09
CA ASN A 409 -5.08 11.85 -20.30
C ASN A 409 -6.43 12.43 -20.73
N ASN A 410 -6.75 12.39 -22.04
CA ASN A 410 -8.03 12.88 -22.56
C ASN A 410 -9.17 11.87 -22.36
N ALA A 411 -8.89 10.58 -22.44
CA ALA A 411 -9.88 9.52 -22.30
C ALA A 411 -10.52 9.46 -20.89
N ASN A 412 -9.86 10.01 -19.86
CA ASN A 412 -10.38 10.07 -18.49
C ASN A 412 -10.88 8.70 -17.97
N PHE A 413 -10.05 7.65 -18.13
CA PHE A 413 -10.41 6.27 -17.80
C PHE A 413 -10.97 6.09 -16.38
N ALA A 414 -10.43 6.78 -15.38
CA ALA A 414 -10.93 6.71 -14.00
C ALA A 414 -12.36 7.25 -13.86
N LEU A 415 -12.72 8.30 -14.61
CA LEU A 415 -14.08 8.84 -14.63
C LEU A 415 -15.05 7.87 -15.32
N ILE A 416 -14.66 7.30 -16.46
CA ILE A 416 -15.46 6.31 -17.18
C ILE A 416 -15.70 5.09 -16.28
N ALA A 417 -14.64 4.55 -15.67
CA ALA A 417 -14.73 3.44 -14.74
C ALA A 417 -15.63 3.77 -13.53
N PHE A 418 -15.50 4.97 -12.95
CA PHE A 418 -16.36 5.43 -11.86
C PHE A 418 -17.85 5.43 -12.28
N ILE A 419 -18.16 6.00 -13.44
CA ILE A 419 -19.55 6.07 -13.95
C ILE A 419 -20.10 4.66 -14.18
N LEU A 420 -19.32 3.77 -14.80
CA LEU A 420 -19.71 2.39 -15.06
C LEU A 420 -19.97 1.61 -13.75
N ALA A 421 -19.07 1.69 -12.78
CA ALA A 421 -19.24 1.06 -11.47
C ALA A 421 -20.49 1.59 -10.74
N PHE A 422 -20.69 2.90 -10.77
CA PHE A 422 -21.84 3.56 -10.14
C PHE A 422 -23.17 3.16 -10.82
N LEU A 423 -23.22 3.11 -12.15
CA LEU A 423 -24.37 2.61 -12.90
C LEU A 423 -24.63 1.12 -12.61
N GLY A 424 -23.58 0.30 -12.52
CA GLY A 424 -23.67 -1.10 -12.10
C GLY A 424 -24.32 -1.25 -10.73
N CYS A 425 -23.91 -0.43 -9.76
CA CYS A 425 -24.50 -0.37 -8.42
C CYS A 425 -25.98 0.03 -8.47
N ILE A 426 -26.35 1.07 -9.23
CA ILE A 426 -27.76 1.49 -9.39
C ILE A 426 -28.60 0.38 -10.02
N LEU A 427 -28.14 -0.22 -11.11
CA LEU A 427 -28.85 -1.31 -11.79
C LEU A 427 -29.04 -2.51 -10.85
N ALA A 428 -28.03 -2.85 -10.06
CA ALA A 428 -28.13 -3.89 -9.04
C ALA A 428 -29.14 -3.53 -7.94
N ALA A 429 -29.17 -2.28 -7.48
CA ALA A 429 -30.13 -1.80 -6.49
C ALA A 429 -31.57 -1.84 -7.04
N VAL A 430 -31.79 -1.37 -8.27
CA VAL A 430 -33.08 -1.45 -8.96
C VAL A 430 -33.51 -2.91 -9.16
N ASN A 431 -32.58 -3.79 -9.55
CA ASN A 431 -32.85 -5.21 -9.67
C ASN A 431 -33.25 -5.86 -8.34
N SER A 432 -32.79 -5.35 -7.18
CA SER A 432 -33.21 -5.86 -5.88
C SER A 432 -34.72 -5.69 -5.61
N ILE A 433 -35.35 -4.72 -6.29
CA ILE A 433 -36.80 -4.44 -6.23
C ILE A 433 -37.52 -5.30 -7.28
N PHE A 434 -37.12 -5.21 -8.55
CA PHE A 434 -37.85 -5.81 -9.68
C PHE A 434 -37.53 -7.29 -9.95
N LYS A 435 -36.37 -7.78 -9.47
CA LYS A 435 -35.90 -9.18 -9.61
C LYS A 435 -35.91 -9.69 -11.06
N LYS A 436 -35.49 -8.86 -12.03
CA LYS A 436 -35.46 -9.20 -13.46
C LYS A 436 -34.08 -9.68 -13.90
N ARG A 437 -34.02 -10.80 -14.63
CA ARG A 437 -32.76 -11.36 -15.15
C ARG A 437 -32.00 -10.39 -16.08
N SER A 438 -32.70 -9.58 -16.86
CA SER A 438 -32.07 -8.59 -17.75
C SER A 438 -31.31 -7.51 -16.98
N LEU A 439 -31.88 -7.00 -15.89
CA LEU A 439 -31.24 -5.98 -15.04
C LEU A 439 -30.00 -6.53 -14.34
N ASP A 440 -30.06 -7.80 -13.91
CA ASP A 440 -28.91 -8.47 -13.33
C ASP A 440 -27.77 -8.66 -14.33
N ILE A 441 -28.07 -9.10 -15.56
CA ILE A 441 -27.06 -9.22 -16.63
C ILE A 441 -26.47 -7.84 -16.93
N ALA A 442 -27.30 -6.80 -17.02
CA ALA A 442 -26.85 -5.45 -17.27
C ALA A 442 -25.91 -4.94 -16.16
N ALA A 443 -26.25 -5.14 -14.88
CA ALA A 443 -25.41 -4.74 -13.75
C ALA A 443 -24.04 -5.43 -13.77
N ASN A 444 -24.01 -6.74 -14.04
CA ASN A 444 -22.75 -7.49 -14.14
C ASN A 444 -21.94 -7.16 -15.39
N PHE A 445 -22.61 -6.76 -16.48
CA PHE A 445 -21.93 -6.25 -17.66
C PHE A 445 -21.28 -4.89 -17.38
N MET A 446 -21.89 -4.04 -16.54
CA MET A 446 -21.25 -2.81 -16.08
C MET A 446 -20.01 -3.08 -15.22
N ALA A 447 -20.06 -4.11 -14.35
CA ALA A 447 -18.89 -4.58 -13.60
C ALA A 447 -17.76 -5.04 -14.55
N ALA A 448 -18.10 -5.87 -15.54
CA ALA A 448 -17.16 -6.32 -16.57
C ALA A 448 -16.58 -5.16 -17.38
N ALA A 449 -17.40 -4.19 -17.78
CA ALA A 449 -16.98 -3.01 -18.51
C ALA A 449 -16.03 -2.16 -17.67
N THR A 450 -16.33 -1.96 -16.39
CA THR A 450 -15.44 -1.27 -15.44
C THR A 450 -14.08 -1.96 -15.37
N ALA A 451 -14.05 -3.28 -15.18
CA ALA A 451 -12.81 -4.05 -15.14
C ALA A 451 -12.03 -3.97 -16.46
N ALA A 452 -12.73 -4.01 -17.61
CA ALA A 452 -12.10 -3.86 -18.92
C ALA A 452 -11.50 -2.45 -19.11
N THR A 453 -12.24 -1.39 -18.76
CA THR A 453 -11.76 0.00 -18.81
C THR A 453 -10.51 0.20 -17.96
N LEU A 454 -10.49 -0.32 -16.74
CA LEU A 454 -9.32 -0.25 -15.87
C LEU A 454 -8.16 -1.09 -16.42
N THR A 455 -8.41 -2.28 -16.97
CA THR A 455 -7.37 -3.09 -17.61
C THR A 455 -6.72 -2.36 -18.79
N ILE A 456 -7.52 -1.72 -19.65
CA ILE A 456 -7.02 -0.89 -20.76
C ILE A 456 -6.19 0.28 -20.21
N ALA A 457 -6.68 0.97 -19.17
CA ALA A 457 -5.93 2.04 -18.53
C ALA A 457 -4.58 1.56 -18.00
N PHE A 458 -4.52 0.39 -17.36
CA PHE A 458 -3.28 -0.24 -16.89
C PHE A 458 -2.31 -0.58 -18.01
N VAL A 459 -2.80 -1.17 -19.11
CA VAL A 459 -1.98 -1.50 -20.29
C VAL A 459 -1.37 -0.24 -20.92
N LEU A 460 -2.18 0.82 -21.07
CA LEU A 460 -1.70 2.10 -21.59
C LEU A 460 -0.67 2.74 -20.65
N ARG A 461 -0.93 2.75 -19.32
CA ARG A 461 0.05 3.26 -18.34
C ARG A 461 1.35 2.46 -18.36
N PHE A 462 1.27 1.14 -18.50
CA PHE A 462 2.46 0.29 -18.61
C PHE A 462 3.31 0.70 -19.83
N TYR A 463 2.66 0.92 -20.97
CA TYR A 463 3.32 1.36 -22.20
C TYR A 463 3.93 2.76 -22.08
N ILE A 464 3.19 3.73 -21.51
CA ILE A 464 3.63 5.12 -21.34
C ILE A 464 4.78 5.21 -20.33
N ALA A 465 4.59 4.62 -19.14
CA ALA A 465 5.56 4.69 -18.05
C ALA A 465 6.78 3.78 -18.25
N ALA A 466 6.73 2.87 -19.23
CA ALA A 466 7.72 1.82 -19.48
C ALA A 466 8.04 0.98 -18.23
N ARG A 467 7.07 0.85 -17.33
CA ARG A 467 7.18 0.09 -16.07
C ARG A 467 5.80 -0.40 -15.62
N PRO A 468 5.72 -1.46 -14.79
CA PRO A 468 4.49 -1.82 -14.10
C PRO A 468 3.88 -0.62 -13.35
N PRO A 469 2.63 -0.22 -13.66
CA PRO A 469 1.98 0.93 -13.02
C PRO A 469 1.45 0.53 -11.64
N LEU A 470 2.38 0.34 -10.70
CA LEU A 470 2.13 -0.09 -9.31
C LEU A 470 2.90 0.79 -8.30
N SER A 471 3.26 1.99 -8.75
CA SER A 471 4.19 2.88 -8.06
C SER A 471 3.51 3.98 -7.25
N SER A 472 2.31 4.41 -7.67
CA SER A 472 1.58 5.50 -7.02
C SER A 472 0.35 5.00 -6.26
N LEU A 473 -0.10 5.78 -5.26
CA LEU A 473 -1.33 5.47 -4.54
C LEU A 473 -2.54 5.41 -5.49
N TYR A 474 -2.58 6.29 -6.49
CA TYR A 474 -3.60 6.29 -7.54
C TYR A 474 -3.64 4.94 -8.27
N GLU A 475 -2.49 4.46 -8.74
CA GLU A 475 -2.37 3.18 -9.43
C GLU A 475 -2.87 2.01 -8.56
N ILE A 476 -2.50 1.96 -7.28
CA ILE A 476 -2.97 0.89 -6.40
C ILE A 476 -4.48 0.98 -6.16
N VAL A 477 -5.06 2.19 -6.10
CA VAL A 477 -6.51 2.34 -5.97
C VAL A 477 -7.25 1.82 -7.21
N LEU A 478 -6.75 2.12 -8.40
CA LEU A 478 -7.29 1.56 -9.63
C LEU A 478 -7.15 0.03 -9.66
N LEU A 479 -6.03 -0.53 -9.19
CA LEU A 479 -5.83 -1.98 -9.14
C LEU A 479 -6.81 -2.66 -8.19
N VAL A 480 -6.99 -2.13 -6.97
CA VAL A 480 -7.91 -2.73 -5.99
C VAL A 480 -9.36 -2.65 -6.49
N ALA A 481 -9.75 -1.52 -7.11
CA ALA A 481 -11.07 -1.40 -7.73
C ALA A 481 -11.25 -2.42 -8.89
N LEU A 482 -10.23 -2.58 -9.74
CA LEU A 482 -10.21 -3.60 -10.81
C LEU A 482 -10.39 -5.01 -10.24
N LEU A 483 -9.67 -5.35 -9.17
CA LEU A 483 -9.75 -6.67 -8.54
C LEU A 483 -11.15 -6.94 -7.95
N LEU A 484 -11.77 -5.95 -7.30
CA LEU A 484 -13.14 -6.08 -6.76
C LEU A 484 -14.17 -6.33 -7.87
N GLU A 485 -14.12 -5.56 -8.96
CA GLU A 485 -15.02 -5.73 -10.12
C GLU A 485 -14.76 -7.05 -10.86
N ALA A 486 -13.50 -7.46 -10.99
CA ALA A 486 -13.14 -8.76 -11.56
C ALA A 486 -13.64 -9.93 -10.70
N PHE A 487 -13.59 -9.82 -9.36
CA PHE A 487 -14.15 -10.83 -8.47
C PHE A 487 -15.67 -10.91 -8.57
N GLU A 488 -16.37 -9.78 -8.67
CA GLU A 488 -17.82 -9.77 -8.86
C GLU A 488 -18.22 -10.38 -10.20
N PHE A 489 -17.58 -9.96 -11.30
CA PHE A 489 -17.86 -10.52 -12.62
C PHE A 489 -17.49 -12.01 -12.71
N GLY A 490 -16.38 -12.42 -12.08
CA GLY A 490 -16.01 -13.82 -11.96
C GLY A 490 -17.05 -14.64 -11.19
N ALA A 491 -17.58 -14.11 -10.09
CA ALA A 491 -18.68 -14.74 -9.35
C ALA A 491 -19.93 -14.90 -10.22
N PHE A 492 -20.25 -13.91 -11.06
CA PHE A 492 -21.35 -14.01 -12.02
C PHE A 492 -21.18 -15.11 -13.05
N LEU A 493 -19.97 -15.31 -13.58
CA LEU A 493 -19.67 -16.36 -14.57
C LEU A 493 -19.66 -17.77 -13.97
N PHE A 494 -19.08 -17.93 -12.76
CA PHE A 494 -18.76 -19.26 -12.23
C PHE A 494 -19.73 -19.74 -11.13
N CYS A 495 -20.44 -18.86 -10.43
CA CYS A 495 -21.31 -19.25 -9.32
C CYS A 495 -22.77 -19.48 -9.77
N ARG A 496 -23.18 -20.75 -9.88
CA ARG A 496 -24.55 -21.17 -10.25
C ARG A 496 -25.64 -20.71 -9.26
N LYS A 497 -25.33 -20.60 -7.96
CA LYS A 497 -26.26 -20.12 -6.91
C LYS A 497 -25.83 -18.73 -6.48
N ARG A 498 -26.52 -17.71 -6.97
CA ARG A 498 -26.18 -16.31 -6.73
C ARG A 498 -26.54 -15.85 -5.33
N THR A 499 -25.65 -15.12 -4.72
CA THR A 499 -25.99 -14.12 -3.71
C THR A 499 -26.14 -12.77 -4.42
N PHE A 500 -27.30 -12.52 -5.05
CA PHE A 500 -27.71 -11.24 -5.66
C PHE A 500 -27.51 -9.99 -4.77
N SER A 501 -27.18 -10.19 -3.50
CA SER A 501 -27.00 -9.13 -2.50
C SER A 501 -25.58 -8.59 -2.41
N LEU A 502 -24.58 -9.18 -3.11
CA LEU A 502 -23.18 -8.77 -2.98
C LEU A 502 -22.71 -7.80 -4.07
N ILE A 503 -23.28 -7.90 -5.27
CA ILE A 503 -23.00 -6.94 -6.35
C ILE A 503 -23.16 -5.49 -5.90
N ILE A 504 -24.23 -5.17 -5.14
CA ILE A 504 -24.50 -3.79 -4.70
C ILE A 504 -23.33 -3.23 -3.87
N PRO A 505 -22.95 -3.82 -2.71
CA PRO A 505 -21.91 -3.22 -1.90
C PRO A 505 -20.49 -3.41 -2.47
N VAL A 506 -20.24 -4.43 -3.32
CA VAL A 506 -18.94 -4.58 -3.99
C VAL A 506 -18.74 -3.48 -5.03
N THR A 507 -19.72 -3.28 -5.93
CA THR A 507 -19.67 -2.22 -6.94
C THR A 507 -19.76 -0.83 -6.31
N LEU A 508 -20.48 -0.66 -5.20
CA LEU A 508 -20.46 0.59 -4.43
C LEU A 508 -19.07 0.88 -3.87
N MET A 509 -18.40 -0.11 -3.27
CA MET A 509 -17.04 0.05 -2.75
C MET A 509 -16.05 0.39 -3.87
N ALA A 510 -16.14 -0.29 -5.02
CA ALA A 510 -15.34 0.05 -6.20
C ALA A 510 -15.63 1.47 -6.70
N ALA A 511 -16.90 1.88 -6.77
CA ALA A 511 -17.27 3.25 -7.14
C ALA A 511 -16.72 4.30 -6.15
N VAL A 512 -16.73 4.03 -4.84
CA VAL A 512 -16.11 4.92 -3.84
C VAL A 512 -14.59 5.03 -4.03
N LEU A 513 -13.90 3.91 -4.29
CA LEU A 513 -12.48 3.91 -4.60
C LEU A 513 -12.18 4.68 -5.88
N LEU A 514 -12.97 4.50 -6.94
CA LEU A 514 -12.80 5.17 -8.22
C LEU A 514 -13.14 6.66 -8.16
N PHE A 515 -14.13 7.04 -7.36
CA PHE A 515 -14.40 8.45 -7.03
C PHE A 515 -13.17 9.07 -6.36
N PHE A 516 -12.62 8.40 -5.34
CA PHE A 516 -11.43 8.87 -4.65
C PHE A 516 -10.22 8.97 -5.59
N ALA A 517 -10.01 7.96 -6.43
CA ALA A 517 -8.97 7.97 -7.46
C ALA A 517 -9.12 9.17 -8.39
N LYS A 518 -10.30 9.38 -8.98
CA LYS A 518 -10.54 10.44 -9.96
C LYS A 518 -10.46 11.84 -9.38
N PHE A 519 -11.12 12.08 -8.24
CA PHE A 519 -11.33 13.45 -7.75
C PHE A 519 -10.28 13.89 -6.74
N ILE A 520 -9.58 12.96 -6.10
CA ILE A 520 -8.59 13.27 -5.05
C ILE A 520 -7.17 12.92 -5.48
N LEU A 521 -6.95 11.76 -6.12
CA LEU A 521 -5.61 11.26 -6.41
C LEU A 521 -5.07 11.63 -7.79
N GLU A 522 -5.91 11.61 -8.83
CA GLU A 522 -5.52 11.83 -10.24
C GLU A 522 -4.89 13.21 -10.50
N PRO A 523 -5.34 14.33 -9.88
CA PRO A 523 -4.69 15.63 -10.10
C PRO A 523 -3.18 15.66 -9.81
N GLY A 524 -2.68 14.77 -8.93
CA GLY A 524 -1.25 14.64 -8.61
C GLY A 524 -0.52 13.48 -9.31
N ASP A 525 -1.17 12.76 -10.24
CA ASP A 525 -0.64 11.56 -10.89
C ASP A 525 -0.15 11.86 -12.32
N LEU A 526 1.11 12.32 -12.41
CA LEU A 526 1.70 12.92 -13.62
C LEU A 526 2.85 12.10 -14.22
N PHE A 527 2.79 10.77 -14.10
CA PHE A 527 3.89 9.87 -14.51
C PHE A 527 5.25 10.27 -13.91
N GLN A 528 5.25 10.71 -12.66
CA GLN A 528 6.46 11.18 -11.97
C GLN A 528 7.53 10.07 -11.90
N PRO A 529 8.82 10.44 -11.83
CA PRO A 529 9.89 9.49 -11.55
C PRO A 529 9.57 8.71 -10.29
N ILE A 530 9.77 7.39 -10.34
CA ILE A 530 9.71 6.59 -9.13
C ILE A 530 10.88 6.95 -8.22
N PRO A 531 10.66 7.00 -6.90
CA PRO A 531 11.77 6.97 -5.96
C PRO A 531 12.69 5.79 -6.27
N ALA A 532 14.00 5.95 -6.11
CA ALA A 532 14.99 4.94 -6.49
C ALA A 532 14.69 3.54 -5.90
N VAL A 533 14.18 3.49 -4.66
CA VAL A 533 13.81 2.23 -4.00
C VAL A 533 12.65 1.49 -4.68
N LEU A 534 11.77 2.21 -5.39
CA LEU A 534 10.69 1.62 -6.19
C LEU A 534 11.18 1.13 -7.56
N ASN A 535 12.41 1.46 -7.99
CA ASN A 535 12.98 1.07 -9.27
C ASN A 535 13.52 -0.38 -9.28
N SER A 536 12.88 -1.27 -8.53
CA SER A 536 13.16 -2.71 -8.51
C SER A 536 11.99 -3.46 -9.14
N GLY A 537 11.98 -3.59 -10.47
CA GLY A 537 10.81 -4.04 -11.24
C GLY A 537 10.21 -5.38 -10.79
N VAL A 538 11.03 -6.35 -10.40
CA VAL A 538 10.56 -7.68 -9.95
C VAL A 538 9.83 -7.60 -8.61
N PHE A 539 10.42 -6.95 -7.61
CA PHE A 539 9.82 -6.84 -6.29
C PHE A 539 8.60 -5.93 -6.28
N LEU A 540 8.66 -4.80 -6.99
CA LEU A 540 7.52 -3.90 -7.16
C LEU A 540 6.32 -4.67 -7.76
N THR A 541 6.54 -5.49 -8.78
CA THR A 541 5.47 -6.26 -9.41
C THR A 541 4.90 -7.33 -8.50
N LEU A 542 5.76 -8.21 -7.96
CA LEU A 542 5.31 -9.39 -7.22
C LEU A 542 4.71 -9.01 -5.86
N HIS A 543 5.38 -8.17 -5.08
CA HIS A 543 4.91 -7.78 -3.76
C HIS A 543 3.62 -6.95 -3.86
N VAL A 544 3.64 -5.88 -4.66
CA VAL A 544 2.54 -4.90 -4.67
C VAL A 544 1.26 -5.52 -5.26
N PHE A 545 1.37 -6.35 -6.28
CA PHE A 545 0.21 -7.08 -6.81
C PHE A 545 -0.36 -8.08 -5.79
N THR A 546 0.51 -8.81 -5.09
CA THR A 546 0.11 -9.81 -4.08
C THR A 546 -0.58 -9.14 -2.88
N ILE A 547 -0.04 -8.03 -2.38
CA ILE A 547 -0.66 -7.30 -1.27
C ILE A 547 -1.99 -6.65 -1.70
N ALA A 548 -2.10 -6.18 -2.95
CA ALA A 548 -3.36 -5.66 -3.49
C ALA A 548 -4.45 -6.74 -3.56
N LEU A 549 -4.11 -7.98 -3.91
CA LEU A 549 -5.04 -9.13 -3.79
C LEU A 549 -5.46 -9.37 -2.34
N GLY A 550 -4.53 -9.24 -1.40
CA GLY A 550 -4.81 -9.31 0.04
C GLY A 550 -5.81 -8.24 0.48
N PHE A 551 -5.57 -6.99 0.12
CA PHE A 551 -6.44 -5.85 0.41
C PHE A 551 -7.83 -6.00 -0.21
N ALA A 552 -7.91 -6.38 -1.49
CA ALA A 552 -9.18 -6.66 -2.16
C ALA A 552 -9.95 -7.78 -1.44
N GLY A 553 -9.27 -8.83 -1.00
CA GLY A 553 -9.85 -9.92 -0.22
C GLY A 553 -10.36 -9.50 1.16
N MET A 554 -9.59 -8.68 1.89
CA MET A 554 -9.98 -8.16 3.20
C MET A 554 -11.16 -7.19 3.10
N ILE A 555 -11.16 -6.31 2.10
CA ILE A 555 -12.28 -5.41 1.80
C ILE A 555 -13.52 -6.22 1.42
N LEU A 556 -13.39 -7.21 0.54
CA LEU A 556 -14.49 -8.09 0.14
C LEU A 556 -15.06 -8.84 1.36
N SER A 557 -14.21 -9.34 2.25
CA SER A 557 -14.62 -9.98 3.50
C SER A 557 -15.46 -9.04 4.37
N GLY A 558 -15.03 -7.79 4.54
CA GLY A 558 -15.78 -6.81 5.30
C GLY A 558 -17.09 -6.38 4.64
N VAL A 559 -17.11 -6.21 3.32
CA VAL A 559 -18.33 -5.94 2.54
C VAL A 559 -19.34 -7.08 2.68
N VAL A 560 -18.89 -8.33 2.54
CA VAL A 560 -19.74 -9.52 2.76
C VAL A 560 -20.28 -9.55 4.20
N ALA A 561 -19.47 -9.15 5.18
CA ALA A 561 -19.86 -9.11 6.59
C ALA A 561 -21.01 -8.11 6.86
N HIS A 562 -20.93 -6.90 6.29
CA HIS A 562 -21.99 -5.90 6.38
C HIS A 562 -23.32 -6.44 5.87
N VAL A 563 -23.30 -7.14 4.72
CA VAL A 563 -24.50 -7.78 4.16
C VAL A 563 -24.98 -8.96 5.00
N ALA A 564 -24.06 -9.76 5.54
CA ALA A 564 -24.38 -10.91 6.36
C ALA A 564 -25.08 -10.51 7.67
N LEU A 565 -24.72 -9.36 8.26
CA LEU A 565 -25.40 -8.83 9.45
C LEU A 565 -26.80 -8.30 9.12
N PHE A 566 -26.97 -7.66 7.97
CA PHE A 566 -28.28 -7.15 7.56
C PHE A 566 -29.25 -8.27 7.17
N ARG A 567 -28.73 -9.35 6.57
CA ARG A 567 -29.51 -10.50 6.08
C ARG A 567 -28.72 -11.80 6.31
N PRO A 568 -28.83 -12.42 7.49
CA PRO A 568 -28.04 -13.59 7.83
C PRO A 568 -28.47 -14.84 7.05
N THR A 569 -27.51 -15.55 6.45
CA THR A 569 -27.74 -16.86 5.82
C THR A 569 -26.50 -17.76 5.99
N GLU A 570 -26.69 -19.08 6.07
CA GLU A 570 -25.59 -20.04 6.21
C GLU A 570 -24.58 -19.94 5.04
N ALA A 571 -25.08 -19.71 3.82
CA ALA A 571 -24.26 -19.52 2.63
C ALA A 571 -23.32 -18.30 2.76
N ARG A 572 -23.79 -17.20 3.37
CA ARG A 572 -22.97 -16.00 3.60
C ARG A 572 -21.95 -16.21 4.69
N ASN A 573 -22.26 -16.99 5.73
CA ASN A 573 -21.26 -17.32 6.77
C ASN A 573 -20.10 -18.14 6.19
N LYS A 574 -20.37 -19.04 5.25
CA LYS A 574 -19.32 -19.77 4.50
C LYS A 574 -18.50 -18.84 3.62
N LEU A 575 -19.15 -17.91 2.91
CA LEU A 575 -18.47 -16.95 2.05
C LEU A 575 -17.61 -15.97 2.86
N LEU A 576 -18.12 -15.48 3.98
CA LEU A 576 -17.41 -14.60 4.91
C LEU A 576 -16.10 -15.25 5.38
N PHE A 577 -16.16 -16.52 5.78
CA PHE A 577 -14.98 -17.28 6.18
C PHE A 577 -14.00 -17.49 5.03
N GLY A 578 -14.50 -17.83 3.83
CA GLY A 578 -13.66 -18.02 2.65
C GLY A 578 -12.95 -16.75 2.19
N THR A 579 -13.66 -15.61 2.16
CA THR A 579 -13.10 -14.30 1.79
C THR A 579 -12.09 -13.80 2.82
N LEU A 580 -12.34 -14.02 4.13
CA LEU A 580 -11.35 -13.73 5.17
C LEU A 580 -10.07 -14.55 4.98
N ILE A 581 -10.17 -15.85 4.73
CA ILE A 581 -8.99 -16.70 4.49
C ILE A 581 -8.22 -16.25 3.24
N PHE A 582 -8.95 -15.92 2.16
CA PHE A 582 -8.34 -15.42 0.93
C PHE A 582 -7.57 -14.11 1.18
N GLY A 583 -8.23 -13.11 1.80
CA GLY A 583 -7.61 -11.84 2.14
C GLY A 583 -6.42 -11.99 3.09
N ALA A 584 -6.56 -12.80 4.14
CA ALA A 584 -5.49 -13.09 5.09
C ALA A 584 -4.30 -13.79 4.43
N GLY A 585 -4.56 -14.79 3.59
CA GLY A 585 -3.51 -15.57 2.92
C GLY A 585 -2.65 -14.70 1.99
N PHE A 586 -3.29 -13.89 1.14
CA PHE A 586 -2.58 -12.96 0.26
C PHE A 586 -1.94 -11.80 1.04
N SER A 587 -2.55 -11.33 2.13
CA SER A 587 -1.94 -10.30 2.99
C SER A 587 -0.67 -10.81 3.66
N ILE A 588 -0.67 -12.04 4.18
CA ILE A 588 0.52 -12.68 4.77
C ILE A 588 1.57 -12.89 3.67
N LEU A 589 1.21 -13.46 2.53
CA LEU A 589 2.16 -13.68 1.42
C LEU A 589 2.76 -12.37 0.93
N GLY A 590 1.94 -11.33 0.74
CA GLY A 590 2.38 -9.99 0.39
C GLY A 590 3.34 -9.42 1.44
N THR A 591 3.03 -9.56 2.73
CA THR A 591 3.91 -9.11 3.83
C THR A 591 5.27 -9.81 3.81
N LEU A 592 5.32 -11.13 3.57
CA LEU A 592 6.58 -11.86 3.46
C LEU A 592 7.40 -11.42 2.24
N LEU A 593 6.77 -11.26 1.07
CA LEU A 593 7.42 -10.71 -0.12
C LEU A 593 7.92 -9.28 0.11
N GLY A 594 7.18 -8.50 0.89
CA GLY A 594 7.55 -7.14 1.30
C GLY A 594 8.80 -7.14 2.17
N GLY A 595 8.93 -8.10 3.09
CA GLY A 595 10.15 -8.28 3.89
C GLY A 595 11.37 -8.65 3.05
N VAL A 596 11.23 -9.52 2.05
CA VAL A 596 12.32 -9.83 1.10
C VAL A 596 12.72 -8.57 0.32
N TRP A 597 11.72 -7.81 -0.15
CA TRP A 597 11.98 -6.54 -0.84
C TRP A 597 12.66 -5.52 0.06
N ALA A 598 12.25 -5.41 1.33
CA ALA A 598 12.89 -4.55 2.31
C ALA A 598 14.36 -4.95 2.54
N ASP A 599 14.67 -6.25 2.60
CA ASP A 599 16.07 -6.69 2.73
C ASP A 599 16.91 -6.29 1.51
N TYR A 600 16.31 -6.35 0.32
CA TYR A 600 16.95 -5.88 -0.91
C TYR A 600 17.14 -4.35 -0.94
N ALA A 601 16.14 -3.60 -0.49
CA ALA A 601 16.09 -2.14 -0.56
C ALA A 601 16.94 -1.42 0.50
N TRP A 602 16.89 -1.89 1.75
CA TRP A 602 17.49 -1.22 2.92
C TRP A 602 18.40 -2.14 3.74
N GLY A 603 18.69 -3.33 3.23
CA GLY A 603 19.58 -4.30 3.87
C GLY A 603 18.96 -5.10 5.01
N ARG A 604 17.69 -4.87 5.39
CA ARG A 604 16.99 -5.59 6.47
C ARG A 604 15.61 -6.13 6.08
N PHE A 605 15.31 -7.37 6.50
CA PHE A 605 14.01 -8.01 6.25
C PHE A 605 12.83 -7.36 6.99
N TRP A 606 13.05 -6.91 8.23
CA TRP A 606 12.01 -6.30 9.08
C TRP A 606 12.63 -5.39 10.12
N GLY A 607 11.92 -4.34 10.53
CA GLY A 607 12.38 -3.32 11.46
C GLY A 607 11.27 -2.49 12.10
N PHE A 608 10.01 -2.93 11.99
CA PHE A 608 8.84 -2.34 12.64
C PHE A 608 8.59 -0.87 12.30
N ASP A 609 8.93 -0.43 11.10
CA ASP A 609 8.49 0.89 10.65
C ASP A 609 6.95 0.93 10.49
N PRO A 610 6.32 2.12 10.39
CA PRO A 610 4.87 2.22 10.39
C PRO A 610 4.15 1.42 9.30
N LYS A 611 4.75 1.22 8.10
CA LYS A 611 4.14 0.39 7.05
C LYS A 611 4.21 -1.10 7.38
N GLU A 612 5.37 -1.56 7.83
CA GLU A 612 5.57 -2.92 8.32
C GLU A 612 4.61 -3.24 9.49
N CYS A 613 4.46 -2.31 10.44
CA CYS A 613 3.49 -2.43 11.53
C CYS A 613 2.05 -2.47 11.03
N GLY A 614 1.69 -1.65 10.03
CA GLY A 614 0.38 -1.71 9.37
C GLY A 614 0.09 -3.09 8.78
N ALA A 615 1.05 -3.65 8.03
CA ALA A 615 0.92 -4.98 7.43
C ALA A 615 0.77 -6.08 8.49
N LEU A 616 1.56 -6.00 9.58
CA LEU A 616 1.43 -6.90 10.72
C LEU A 616 0.06 -6.78 11.40
N PHE A 617 -0.47 -5.57 11.53
CA PHE A 617 -1.78 -5.31 12.15
C PHE A 617 -2.92 -5.99 11.36
N VAL A 618 -2.90 -5.91 10.02
CA VAL A 618 -3.85 -6.64 9.16
C VAL A 618 -3.75 -8.15 9.39
N CYS A 619 -2.53 -8.69 9.43
CA CYS A 619 -2.29 -10.12 9.65
C CYS A 619 -2.80 -10.56 11.03
N LEU A 620 -2.46 -9.84 12.10
CA LEU A 620 -2.88 -10.16 13.46
C LEU A 620 -4.40 -10.09 13.63
N TRP A 621 -5.06 -9.08 13.04
CA TRP A 621 -6.52 -8.97 13.08
C TRP A 621 -7.20 -10.16 12.41
N ALA A 622 -6.75 -10.52 11.21
CA ALA A 622 -7.28 -11.68 10.50
C ALA A 622 -7.05 -12.99 11.26
N MET A 623 -5.86 -13.20 11.82
CA MET A 623 -5.56 -14.38 12.63
C MET A 623 -6.39 -14.42 13.91
N LEU A 624 -6.62 -13.29 14.57
CA LEU A 624 -7.50 -13.19 15.74
C LEU A 624 -8.93 -13.60 15.40
N ALA A 625 -9.49 -13.05 14.32
CA ALA A 625 -10.84 -13.38 13.86
C ALA A 625 -10.98 -14.88 13.55
N LEU A 626 -10.01 -15.48 12.85
CA LEU A 626 -9.99 -16.91 12.52
C LEU A 626 -9.91 -17.79 13.78
N HIS A 627 -9.04 -17.46 14.73
CA HIS A 627 -8.89 -18.23 15.97
C HIS A 627 -10.13 -18.12 16.87
N LEU A 628 -10.72 -16.94 17.01
CA LEU A 628 -11.94 -16.77 17.78
C LEU A 628 -13.10 -17.61 17.20
N ARG A 629 -13.18 -17.69 15.87
CA ARG A 629 -14.18 -18.52 15.16
C ARG A 629 -13.92 -20.01 15.35
N ASP A 630 -12.70 -20.47 15.13
CA ASP A 630 -12.33 -21.89 15.25
C ASP A 630 -12.55 -22.41 16.69
N GLY A 631 -12.23 -21.59 17.69
CA GLY A 631 -12.46 -21.91 19.09
C GLY A 631 -13.89 -21.79 19.58
N ARG A 632 -14.82 -21.36 18.72
CA ARG A 632 -16.21 -21.04 19.10
C ARG A 632 -16.28 -20.07 20.30
N LEU A 633 -15.27 -19.19 20.42
CA LEU A 633 -15.19 -18.17 21.47
C LEU A 633 -16.09 -16.97 21.15
N VAL A 634 -16.43 -16.82 19.87
CA VAL A 634 -17.41 -15.85 19.36
C VAL A 634 -18.51 -16.58 18.59
N ASN A 635 -19.72 -16.05 18.67
CA ASN A 635 -20.82 -16.52 17.83
C ASN A 635 -20.67 -16.01 16.39
N GLU A 636 -21.52 -16.48 15.48
CA GLU A 636 -21.48 -16.08 14.06
C GLU A 636 -21.63 -14.58 13.84
N ARG A 637 -22.46 -13.95 14.67
CA ARG A 637 -22.73 -12.51 14.59
C ARG A 637 -21.52 -11.69 15.00
N THR A 638 -20.89 -12.01 16.13
CA THR A 638 -19.66 -11.33 16.58
C THR A 638 -18.53 -11.56 15.58
N PHE A 639 -18.43 -12.76 15.01
CA PHE A 639 -17.49 -13.01 13.91
C PHE A 639 -17.76 -12.12 12.70
N ALA A 640 -19.02 -11.96 12.28
CA ALA A 640 -19.39 -11.02 11.21
C ALA A 640 -19.07 -9.56 11.58
N LEU A 641 -19.39 -9.10 12.80
CA LEU A 641 -19.03 -7.75 13.27
C LEU A 641 -17.52 -7.50 13.22
N MET A 642 -16.70 -8.48 13.61
CA MET A 642 -15.24 -8.36 13.49
C MET A 642 -14.80 -8.23 12.03
N ASN A 643 -15.41 -8.99 11.12
CA ASN A 643 -15.04 -8.90 9.72
C ASN A 643 -15.46 -7.57 9.08
N CYS A 644 -16.51 -6.89 9.54
CA CYS A 644 -16.83 -5.54 9.07
C CYS A 644 -15.63 -4.59 9.20
N PHE A 645 -14.91 -4.65 10.32
CA PHE A 645 -13.69 -3.85 10.54
C PHE A 645 -12.54 -4.16 9.58
N ASN A 646 -12.57 -5.27 8.82
CA ASN A 646 -11.54 -5.56 7.82
C ASN A 646 -11.41 -4.43 6.79
N VAL A 647 -12.51 -3.73 6.48
CA VAL A 647 -12.49 -2.55 5.61
C VAL A 647 -11.66 -1.43 6.25
N ILE A 648 -12.04 -0.98 7.46
CA ILE A 648 -11.32 0.06 8.20
C ILE A 648 -9.84 -0.28 8.37
N ILE A 649 -9.54 -1.52 8.78
CA ILE A 649 -8.18 -1.96 9.07
C ILE A 649 -7.30 -1.97 7.82
N THR A 650 -7.85 -2.42 6.69
CA THR A 650 -7.15 -2.37 5.41
C THR A 650 -6.88 -0.93 4.98
N PHE A 651 -7.86 -0.03 5.13
CA PHE A 651 -7.69 1.39 4.78
C PHE A 651 -6.72 2.12 5.72
N LEU A 652 -6.68 1.78 7.00
CA LEU A 652 -5.67 2.32 7.93
C LEU A 652 -4.27 1.83 7.59
N CYS A 653 -4.11 0.55 7.23
CA CYS A 653 -2.83 -0.01 6.76
C CYS A 653 -2.39 0.62 5.42
N TRP A 654 -3.32 0.92 4.53
CA TRP A 654 -3.00 1.37 3.18
C TRP A 654 -2.87 2.90 3.09
N PHE A 655 -3.86 3.65 3.58
CA PHE A 655 -3.85 5.10 3.58
C PHE A 655 -3.32 5.66 4.90
N GLY A 656 -3.77 5.13 6.04
CA GLY A 656 -3.47 5.68 7.37
C GLY A 656 -1.97 5.80 7.66
N VAL A 657 -1.20 4.74 7.43
CA VAL A 657 0.26 4.74 7.68
C VAL A 657 1.01 5.76 6.80
N ASN A 658 0.57 5.99 5.56
CA ASN A 658 1.16 6.99 4.68
C ASN A 658 0.94 8.42 5.21
N LEU A 659 -0.14 8.65 5.97
CA LEU A 659 -0.48 9.95 6.53
C LEU A 659 0.27 10.26 7.83
N LEU A 660 0.96 9.29 8.42
CA LEU A 660 1.79 9.52 9.60
C LEU A 660 3.07 10.30 9.26
N GLY A 661 3.48 10.32 7.98
CA GLY A 661 4.65 11.06 7.52
C GLY A 661 5.99 10.61 8.12
N VAL A 662 5.99 9.45 8.80
CA VAL A 662 7.14 8.91 9.52
C VAL A 662 7.61 7.56 8.98
N GLY A 663 8.91 7.33 9.08
CA GLY A 663 9.56 6.07 8.73
C GLY A 663 10.12 6.02 7.31
N LEU A 664 10.80 4.91 6.99
CA LEU A 664 11.51 4.70 5.72
C LEU A 664 10.62 4.86 4.48
N HIS A 665 9.32 4.71 4.63
CA HIS A 665 8.37 4.64 3.53
C HIS A 665 7.55 5.93 3.30
N SER A 666 8.04 7.08 3.76
CA SER A 666 7.30 8.37 3.80
C SER A 666 7.06 9.06 2.45
N TYR A 667 7.52 8.50 1.33
CA TYR A 667 7.34 9.03 -0.04
C TYR A 667 5.89 9.02 -0.56
N GLY A 668 4.93 8.44 0.18
CA GLY A 668 3.52 8.37 -0.21
C GLY A 668 2.62 9.46 0.40
N PHE A 669 3.17 10.47 1.07
CA PHE A 669 2.37 11.47 1.79
C PHE A 669 1.59 12.36 0.81
N GLN A 670 0.29 12.53 1.07
CA GLN A 670 -0.59 13.39 0.27
C GLN A 670 -1.46 14.29 1.15
N THR A 671 -1.43 15.59 0.85
CA THR A 671 -2.16 16.62 1.60
C THR A 671 -3.66 16.53 1.34
N GLY A 672 -4.49 16.45 2.39
CA GLY A 672 -5.96 16.44 2.29
C GLY A 672 -6.63 15.06 2.41
N THR A 673 -5.87 13.97 2.27
CA THR A 673 -6.38 12.59 2.36
C THR A 673 -6.82 12.19 3.77
N VAL A 674 -6.29 12.84 4.82
CA VAL A 674 -6.65 12.58 6.23
C VAL A 674 -8.14 12.78 6.51
N MET A 675 -8.73 13.88 6.02
CA MET A 675 -10.14 14.19 6.27
C MET A 675 -11.06 13.16 5.61
N TRP A 676 -10.73 12.73 4.39
CA TRP A 676 -11.47 11.70 3.68
C TRP A 676 -11.39 10.34 4.38
N LEU A 677 -10.19 9.95 4.81
CA LEU A 677 -10.01 8.71 5.57
C LEU A 677 -10.78 8.76 6.90
N GLY A 678 -10.69 9.87 7.64
CA GLY A 678 -11.42 10.06 8.89
C GLY A 678 -12.94 10.02 8.70
N GLY A 679 -13.47 10.68 7.67
CA GLY A 679 -14.88 10.64 7.31
C GLY A 679 -15.36 9.25 6.92
N PHE A 680 -14.56 8.52 6.14
CA PHE A 680 -14.82 7.13 5.76
C PHE A 680 -14.87 6.21 6.99
N VAL A 681 -13.85 6.27 7.86
CA VAL A 681 -13.78 5.44 9.08
C VAL A 681 -14.95 5.75 10.00
N LEU A 682 -15.33 7.02 10.16
CA LEU A 682 -16.49 7.43 10.95
C LEU A 682 -17.79 6.87 10.36
N ALA A 683 -18.00 7.00 9.06
CA ALA A 683 -19.20 6.50 8.38
C ALA A 683 -19.33 4.98 8.52
N ASP A 684 -18.27 4.22 8.24
CA ASP A 684 -18.27 2.76 8.38
C ASP A 684 -18.48 2.34 9.84
N SER A 685 -17.85 3.02 10.79
CA SER A 685 -18.06 2.77 12.23
C SER A 685 -19.51 3.00 12.67
N LEU A 686 -20.18 4.03 12.14
CA LEU A 686 -21.59 4.29 12.39
C LEU A 686 -22.49 3.20 11.81
N ILE A 687 -22.17 2.69 10.61
CA ILE A 687 -22.87 1.57 9.99
C ILE A 687 -22.71 0.31 10.86
N ILE A 688 -21.48 -0.02 11.27
CA ILE A 688 -21.19 -1.15 12.15
C ILE A 688 -21.97 -1.01 13.48
N PHE A 689 -21.98 0.18 14.07
CA PHE A 689 -22.72 0.46 15.29
C PHE A 689 -24.24 0.25 15.10
N ALA A 690 -24.82 0.75 14.01
CA ALA A 690 -26.23 0.56 13.69
C ALA A 690 -26.58 -0.92 13.49
N LEU A 691 -25.78 -1.66 12.72
CA LEU A 691 -25.95 -3.11 12.52
C LEU A 691 -25.81 -3.89 13.85
N SER A 692 -24.90 -3.46 14.72
CA SER A 692 -24.75 -4.07 16.04
C SER A 692 -26.01 -3.92 16.90
N ARG A 693 -26.72 -2.79 16.80
CA ARG A 693 -27.97 -2.52 17.55
C ARG A 693 -29.20 -3.20 16.94
N GLN A 694 -29.39 -3.12 15.63
CA GLN A 694 -30.55 -3.69 14.95
C GLN A 694 -30.72 -5.18 15.28
N SER A 695 -29.62 -5.92 15.26
CA SER A 695 -29.65 -7.34 15.57
C SER A 695 -29.89 -7.64 17.06
N TYR A 696 -29.65 -6.71 18.00
CA TYR A 696 -29.94 -6.88 19.44
C TYR A 696 -31.44 -6.82 19.72
N LEU A 697 -32.16 -5.94 19.00
CA LEU A 697 -33.61 -5.82 19.11
C LEU A 697 -34.35 -7.06 18.58
N ILE A 698 -33.84 -7.67 17.51
CA ILE A 698 -34.44 -8.89 16.93
C ILE A 698 -34.28 -10.09 17.88
N THR A 699 -33.12 -10.24 18.56
CA THR A 699 -32.88 -11.35 19.50
C THR A 699 -33.59 -11.20 20.85
N ARG A 700 -34.02 -9.99 21.21
CA ARG A 700 -34.81 -9.74 22.42
C ARG A 700 -36.31 -10.00 22.21
N ASN A 701 -36.78 -9.92 20.97
CA ASN A 701 -38.18 -10.11 20.59
C ASN A 701 -38.50 -11.53 20.06
N SER A 702 -37.51 -12.42 20.05
CA SER A 702 -37.60 -13.85 19.73
C SER A 702 -37.26 -14.66 20.97
#